data_AF-A0A9E3UV77-F1
#
_entry.id   AF-A0A9E3UV77-F1
#
_cell.length_a   1.000
_cell.length_b   1.000
_cell.length_c   1.000
_cell.angle_alpha   90.00
_cell.angle_beta   90.00
_cell.angle_gamma   90.00
#
_symmetry.space_group_name_H-M   'P 1'
#
loop_
_entity.id
_entity.type
_entity.pdbx_description
1 polymer ?
#
loop_
_entity_poly.entity_id
_entity_poly.type
_entity_poly.pdbx_seq_one_letter_code
_entity_poly.pdbx_strand_id
1 'polypeptide(L)'
;MARVLRHCGVAIGVLVGWVQAGPVWSAGIASRQPESVLVGGLALGASAAAWEPLGLIEAIEATHRAGLRLLEVRMGGPLGREHPEGWLGPEMGEPQQAALRLKVATTGVRLVAARVRFSNNPGANARLFEWAEQLGIRVLVGEPTLDQLDHLERMVRRHNIGLALATVPVSGPGSRLGGTDPARLMSWLRGRDPRLGVVADVLELTRAGVDPHEALAVLRTRLLGVHVGDLSAISPQARAVGWGSGRLDWRRLLSQLDEQRFDGYVVISGPDGEAGYGDSLGEAVKAIRGEMEGMREANRLRRAAEQARPAAGLRYEVLVQGDIPEPVHVAVDPDGAVWFAGRRGQLWIWESSTGRHRLAGQFGVNATGQRGLYSFAFDGGFRTNGHLYVHRAPMIPVGHANRVSRFTAVRDGGEWRVPLASERVLIEMPSADHGQGQGGGLLWNGADGCLYVGVGDQQVPEWTERFYDDPSSPPQDLGSLWGKVLRLNVDGGVPGDNPFVGRAGARPEVYAYGFRNPFSLTLRRGRGEVLVGDVGYDRPRDREEVNLVKAGGNYGWPRCDGRGRDTLSGAGCPLPDAMGPWYSYARERGAGVVVGPYLEGEPGTGWPDELGRGLVYGDFARRVVRLARTGAEDGEVSGSVALVTGLAGGPTALAWDGEGGIYLVEYGGWLAGHPRDRLSRLVPVRSGADGGRP
;
A
#
# COMPACT_ATOMS: atom_id res chain seq x y z
N MET A 1 -61.61 -32.92 2.36
CA MET A 1 -60.27 -32.81 1.74
C MET A 1 -59.51 -31.57 2.24
N ALA A 2 -59.82 -31.08 3.43
CA ALA A 2 -58.92 -31.13 4.58
C ALA A 2 -58.01 -32.38 4.67
N ARG A 3 -57.03 -32.54 3.76
CA ARG A 3 -55.82 -33.37 3.94
C ARG A 3 -54.77 -33.20 2.81
N VAL A 4 -54.52 -31.97 2.35
CA VAL A 4 -53.30 -31.63 1.56
C VAL A 4 -52.63 -30.31 2.04
N LEU A 5 -53.25 -29.57 2.97
CA LEU A 5 -52.70 -28.35 3.58
C LEU A 5 -51.82 -28.62 4.82
N ARG A 6 -50.68 -29.31 4.67
CA ARG A 6 -49.68 -29.42 5.77
C ARG A 6 -48.21 -29.22 5.40
N HIS A 7 -47.86 -28.78 4.20
CA HIS A 7 -46.45 -28.54 3.83
C HIS A 7 -46.10 -27.16 3.26
N CYS A 8 -47.00 -26.16 3.32
CA CYS A 8 -46.72 -24.81 2.80
C CYS A 8 -47.05 -23.66 3.78
N GLY A 9 -46.97 -23.91 5.10
CA GLY A 9 -47.42 -22.96 6.13
C GLY A 9 -46.40 -21.94 6.65
N VAL A 10 -45.18 -21.88 6.11
CA VAL A 10 -44.10 -21.05 6.72
C VAL A 10 -43.64 -19.86 5.86
N ALA A 11 -44.05 -19.74 4.59
CA ALA A 11 -43.46 -18.73 3.69
C ALA A 11 -44.28 -17.44 3.48
N ILE A 12 -45.55 -17.36 3.90
CA ILE A 12 -46.42 -16.22 3.51
C ILE A 12 -46.48 -15.11 4.59
N GLY A 13 -46.19 -15.43 5.85
CA GLY A 13 -46.25 -14.47 6.97
C GLY A 13 -45.06 -13.53 7.11
N VAL A 14 -43.91 -13.82 6.48
CA VAL A 14 -42.69 -13.01 6.62
C VAL A 14 -42.58 -11.91 5.54
N LEU A 15 -43.31 -12.05 4.43
CA LEU A 15 -43.23 -11.11 3.29
C LEU A 15 -44.09 -9.84 3.46
N VAL A 16 -45.13 -9.85 4.31
CA VAL A 16 -46.03 -8.69 4.48
C VAL A 16 -45.47 -7.66 5.47
N GLY A 17 -44.62 -8.08 6.41
CA GLY A 17 -43.99 -7.19 7.41
C GLY A 17 -42.77 -6.39 6.92
N TRP A 18 -42.18 -6.77 5.79
CA TRP A 18 -40.97 -6.13 5.24
C TRP A 18 -41.25 -5.08 4.15
N VAL A 19 -42.49 -4.98 3.66
CA VAL A 19 -42.85 -4.07 2.55
C VAL A 19 -43.25 -2.66 3.04
N GLN A 20 -43.51 -2.47 4.34
CA GLN A 20 -43.90 -1.16 4.89
C GLN A 20 -42.78 -0.35 5.54
N ALA A 21 -41.54 -0.85 5.58
CA ALA A 21 -40.39 -0.10 6.07
C ALA A 21 -39.16 -0.35 5.19
N GLY A 22 -39.20 0.19 3.97
CA GLY A 22 -37.94 0.43 3.24
C GLY A 22 -37.05 1.37 4.06
N PRO A 23 -35.72 1.34 3.91
CA PRO A 23 -34.84 2.21 4.66
C PRO A 23 -35.07 3.66 4.20
N VAL A 24 -35.95 4.36 4.91
CA VAL A 24 -36.09 5.81 4.82
C VAL A 24 -34.75 6.39 5.22
N TRP A 25 -34.12 7.13 4.30
CA TRP A 25 -32.96 7.92 4.62
C TRP A 25 -33.35 8.98 5.66
N SER A 26 -32.82 8.85 6.87
CA SER A 26 -33.00 9.85 7.93
C SER A 26 -31.95 10.96 7.91
N ALA A 27 -31.18 11.11 6.84
CA ALA A 27 -30.10 12.10 6.78
C ALA A 27 -30.13 12.90 5.46
N GLY A 28 -30.21 14.23 5.60
CA GLY A 28 -30.20 15.16 4.47
C GLY A 28 -28.90 15.14 3.68
N ILE A 29 -28.86 15.96 2.62
CA ILE A 29 -27.69 16.15 1.73
C ILE A 29 -26.40 16.50 2.48
N ALA A 30 -26.51 17.07 3.69
CA ALA A 30 -25.37 17.37 4.55
C ALA A 30 -24.69 16.12 5.18
N SER A 31 -25.16 14.91 4.88
CA SER A 31 -24.56 13.66 5.34
C SER A 31 -23.71 13.03 4.24
N ARG A 32 -22.48 12.62 4.62
CA ARG A 32 -21.61 11.80 3.77
C ARG A 32 -22.38 10.60 3.23
N GLN A 33 -22.15 10.31 1.96
CA GLN A 33 -22.72 9.14 1.29
C GLN A 33 -22.31 7.86 2.05
N PRO A 34 -23.21 6.87 2.20
CA PRO A 34 -22.92 5.64 2.92
C PRO A 34 -21.86 4.83 2.18
N GLU A 35 -21.02 4.10 2.92
CA GLU A 35 -19.94 3.29 2.33
C GLU A 35 -20.44 2.29 1.29
N SER A 36 -21.68 1.80 1.44
CA SER A 36 -22.30 0.85 0.52
C SER A 36 -22.53 1.36 -0.90
N VAL A 37 -22.41 2.67 -1.16
CA VAL A 37 -22.53 3.27 -2.50
C VAL A 37 -21.20 3.77 -3.05
N LEU A 38 -20.10 3.63 -2.30
CA LEU A 38 -18.79 4.12 -2.72
C LEU A 38 -18.08 3.13 -3.63
N VAL A 39 -17.47 3.65 -4.70
CA VAL A 39 -16.56 2.93 -5.60
C VAL A 39 -15.28 3.75 -5.70
N GLY A 40 -14.14 3.16 -5.30
CA GLY A 40 -12.89 3.93 -5.15
C GLY A 40 -13.01 5.08 -4.15
N GLY A 41 -14.04 5.06 -3.30
CA GLY A 41 -14.38 6.11 -2.35
C GLY A 41 -15.08 7.35 -2.92
N LEU A 42 -15.62 7.26 -4.14
CA LEU A 42 -16.57 8.21 -4.71
C LEU A 42 -17.96 7.57 -4.76
N ALA A 43 -19.02 8.36 -4.54
CA ALA A 43 -20.39 7.90 -4.71
C ALA A 43 -20.76 7.83 -6.20
N LEU A 44 -20.33 6.74 -6.84
CA LEU A 44 -20.41 6.53 -8.29
C LEU A 44 -21.77 5.95 -8.70
N GLY A 45 -22.31 6.42 -9.81
CA GLY A 45 -23.59 6.02 -10.37
C GLY A 45 -23.64 6.06 -11.90
N ALA A 46 -24.78 5.71 -12.45
CA ALA A 46 -25.04 5.73 -13.89
C ALA A 46 -26.19 6.68 -14.24
N SER A 47 -26.26 7.12 -15.50
CA SER A 47 -27.37 7.91 -16.02
C SER A 47 -28.37 7.04 -16.76
N ALA A 48 -29.65 7.07 -16.37
CA ALA A 48 -30.72 6.34 -17.04
C ALA A 48 -30.92 6.78 -18.51
N ALA A 49 -30.40 7.95 -18.91
CA ALA A 49 -30.48 8.46 -20.26
C ALA A 49 -29.97 7.46 -21.31
N ALA A 50 -28.94 6.70 -20.96
CA ALA A 50 -28.33 5.72 -21.86
C ALA A 50 -29.22 4.49 -22.15
N TRP A 51 -30.31 4.29 -21.40
CA TRP A 51 -31.25 3.19 -21.58
C TRP A 51 -32.67 3.68 -21.86
N GLU A 52 -32.85 4.93 -22.29
CA GLU A 52 -34.18 5.46 -22.61
C GLU A 52 -35.01 4.59 -23.56
N PRO A 53 -34.45 3.94 -24.59
CA PRO A 53 -35.23 3.03 -25.45
C PRO A 53 -35.73 1.75 -24.74
N LEU A 54 -35.12 1.38 -23.60
CA LEU A 54 -35.44 0.17 -22.86
C LEU A 54 -36.35 0.44 -21.67
N GLY A 55 -36.07 1.52 -20.93
CA GLY A 55 -36.81 1.95 -19.76
C GLY A 55 -36.03 1.87 -18.44
N LEU A 56 -36.63 2.44 -17.40
CA LEU A 56 -36.01 2.59 -16.08
C LEU A 56 -35.69 1.26 -15.40
N ILE A 57 -36.58 0.26 -15.49
CA ILE A 57 -36.39 -1.05 -14.85
C ILE A 57 -35.14 -1.74 -15.39
N GLU A 58 -34.93 -1.69 -16.70
CA GLU A 58 -33.76 -2.23 -17.39
C GLU A 58 -32.49 -1.44 -17.02
N ALA A 59 -32.60 -0.10 -16.88
CA ALA A 59 -31.50 0.75 -16.42
C ALA A 59 -31.06 0.40 -14.98
N ILE A 60 -32.00 0.13 -14.08
CA ILE A 60 -31.73 -0.30 -12.70
C ILE A 60 -30.95 -1.62 -12.69
N GLU A 61 -31.37 -2.60 -13.50
CA GLU A 61 -30.64 -3.86 -13.57
C GLU A 61 -29.24 -3.69 -14.16
N ALA A 62 -29.09 -2.91 -15.23
CA ALA A 62 -27.80 -2.66 -15.85
C ALA A 62 -26.83 -1.99 -14.87
N THR A 63 -27.33 -1.02 -14.10
CA THR A 63 -26.59 -0.36 -13.02
C THR A 63 -26.14 -1.35 -11.95
N HIS A 64 -27.04 -2.24 -11.52
CA HIS A 64 -26.71 -3.28 -10.54
C HIS A 64 -25.65 -4.25 -11.07
N ARG A 65 -25.80 -4.72 -12.31
CA ARG A 65 -24.85 -5.64 -12.97
C ARG A 65 -23.48 -5.00 -13.15
N ALA A 66 -23.40 -3.69 -13.39
CA ALA A 66 -22.15 -2.94 -13.46
C ALA A 66 -21.48 -2.73 -12.08
N GLY A 67 -22.10 -3.19 -10.98
CA GLY A 67 -21.57 -3.06 -9.63
C GLY A 67 -21.83 -1.69 -8.99
N LEU A 68 -22.72 -0.89 -9.57
CA LEU A 68 -23.12 0.41 -9.04
C LEU A 68 -24.37 0.30 -8.17
N ARG A 69 -24.59 1.35 -7.35
CA ARG A 69 -25.75 1.45 -6.44
C ARG A 69 -26.50 2.77 -6.57
N LEU A 70 -26.07 3.66 -7.46
CA LEU A 70 -26.70 4.95 -7.70
C LEU A 70 -27.09 5.07 -9.18
N LEU A 71 -28.30 5.58 -9.42
CA LEU A 71 -28.84 5.86 -10.74
C LEU A 71 -29.44 7.26 -10.76
N GLU A 72 -29.00 8.10 -11.68
CA GLU A 72 -29.70 9.33 -12.03
C GLU A 72 -30.78 9.01 -13.06
N VAL A 73 -31.98 9.57 -12.88
CA VAL A 73 -33.15 9.30 -13.72
C VAL A 73 -33.65 10.56 -14.43
N ARG A 74 -34.46 10.40 -15.47
CA ARG A 74 -35.17 11.49 -16.13
C ARG A 74 -36.68 11.35 -15.92
N MET A 75 -37.31 12.40 -15.41
CA MET A 75 -38.77 12.47 -15.32
C MET A 75 -39.39 12.42 -16.72
N GLY A 76 -40.48 11.67 -16.87
CA GLY A 76 -41.13 11.39 -18.15
C GLY A 76 -40.37 10.39 -19.03
N GLY A 77 -39.42 9.63 -18.48
CA GLY A 77 -38.82 8.48 -19.17
C GLY A 77 -39.73 7.25 -19.11
N PRO A 78 -39.65 6.31 -20.07
CA PRO A 78 -40.43 5.08 -20.03
C PRO A 78 -40.04 4.21 -18.84
N LEU A 79 -41.02 3.57 -18.22
CA LEU A 79 -40.80 2.79 -16.99
C LEU A 79 -40.07 1.47 -17.27
N GLY A 80 -40.41 0.78 -18.36
CA GLY A 80 -39.78 -0.48 -18.76
C GLY A 80 -40.63 -1.26 -19.75
N ARG A 81 -40.08 -2.32 -20.34
CA ARG A 81 -40.77 -3.10 -21.40
C ARG A 81 -42.06 -3.77 -20.92
N GLU A 82 -42.11 -4.15 -19.64
CA GLU A 82 -43.30 -4.74 -19.01
C GLU A 82 -44.38 -3.68 -18.66
N HIS A 83 -44.05 -2.40 -18.82
CA HIS A 83 -44.93 -1.26 -18.58
C HIS A 83 -44.85 -0.26 -19.75
N PRO A 84 -45.26 -0.65 -20.98
CA PRO A 84 -45.04 0.13 -22.19
C PRO A 84 -45.76 1.49 -22.20
N GLU A 85 -46.87 1.62 -21.47
CA GLU A 85 -47.62 2.87 -21.28
C GLU A 85 -47.21 3.62 -19.99
N GLY A 86 -46.22 3.12 -19.26
CA GLY A 86 -45.78 3.66 -17.98
C GLY A 86 -44.66 4.68 -18.13
N TRP A 87 -44.79 5.81 -17.43
CA TRP A 87 -43.82 6.89 -17.43
C TRP A 87 -43.40 7.25 -16.02
N LEU A 88 -42.12 7.53 -15.82
CA LEU A 88 -41.59 7.94 -14.52
C LEU A 88 -42.07 9.35 -14.13
N GLY A 89 -42.81 9.48 -13.04
CA GLY A 89 -43.16 10.80 -12.49
C GLY A 89 -44.22 10.79 -11.40
N PRO A 90 -44.65 11.97 -10.94
CA PRO A 90 -45.64 12.11 -9.86
C PRO A 90 -47.00 11.47 -10.16
N GLU A 91 -47.34 11.28 -11.44
CA GLU A 91 -48.63 10.76 -11.89
C GLU A 91 -48.64 9.22 -12.04
N MET A 92 -47.58 8.52 -11.59
CA MET A 92 -47.52 7.06 -11.65
C MET A 92 -48.61 6.41 -10.80
N GLY A 93 -49.30 5.42 -11.37
CA GLY A 93 -50.26 4.59 -10.63
C GLY A 93 -49.60 3.61 -9.67
N GLU A 94 -50.35 3.11 -8.68
CA GLU A 94 -49.83 2.20 -7.64
C GLU A 94 -49.10 0.96 -8.18
N PRO A 95 -49.55 0.28 -9.27
CA PRO A 95 -48.82 -0.85 -9.82
C PRO A 95 -47.41 -0.50 -10.32
N GLN A 96 -47.27 0.68 -10.94
CA GLN A 96 -45.99 1.18 -11.46
C GLN A 96 -45.06 1.57 -10.31
N GLN A 97 -45.59 2.24 -9.28
CA GLN A 97 -44.84 2.57 -8.07
C GLN A 97 -44.37 1.32 -7.32
N ALA A 98 -45.21 0.29 -7.23
CA ALA A 98 -44.86 -0.99 -6.59
C ALA A 98 -43.76 -1.73 -7.36
N ALA A 99 -43.85 -1.78 -8.69
CA ALA A 99 -42.83 -2.41 -9.54
C ALA A 99 -41.46 -1.72 -9.37
N LEU A 100 -41.44 -0.38 -9.39
CA LEU A 100 -40.21 0.39 -9.17
C LEU A 100 -39.63 0.15 -7.77
N ARG A 101 -40.46 0.21 -6.72
CA ARG A 101 -40.04 -0.06 -5.33
C ARG A 101 -39.44 -1.45 -5.18
N LEU A 102 -40.08 -2.48 -5.76
CA LEU A 102 -39.58 -3.84 -5.74
C LEU A 102 -38.22 -3.95 -6.45
N LYS A 103 -38.06 -3.28 -7.59
CA LYS A 103 -36.80 -3.31 -8.35
C LYS A 103 -35.64 -2.65 -7.60
N VAL A 104 -35.89 -1.48 -7.02
CA VAL A 104 -34.92 -0.76 -6.16
C VAL A 104 -34.55 -1.62 -4.95
N ALA A 105 -35.53 -2.23 -4.28
CA ALA A 105 -35.29 -3.05 -3.10
C ALA A 105 -34.49 -4.33 -3.41
N THR A 106 -34.78 -5.01 -4.52
CA THR A 106 -34.13 -6.28 -4.90
C THR A 106 -32.72 -6.09 -5.44
N THR A 107 -32.46 -4.98 -6.12
CA THR A 107 -31.12 -4.67 -6.67
C THR A 107 -30.24 -3.86 -5.73
N GLY A 108 -30.84 -3.17 -4.75
CA GLY A 108 -30.17 -2.21 -3.90
C GLY A 108 -29.72 -0.93 -4.62
N VAL A 109 -30.11 -0.73 -5.89
CA VAL A 109 -29.84 0.49 -6.64
C VAL A 109 -30.80 1.58 -6.21
N ARG A 110 -30.26 2.76 -5.90
CA ARG A 110 -31.00 3.92 -5.42
C ARG A 110 -31.08 4.99 -6.49
N LEU A 111 -32.23 5.64 -6.60
CA LEU A 111 -32.40 6.80 -7.47
C LEU A 111 -31.80 8.02 -6.77
N VAL A 112 -30.59 8.44 -7.16
CA VAL A 112 -29.84 9.48 -6.44
C VAL A 112 -30.31 10.89 -6.81
N ALA A 113 -30.61 11.08 -8.09
CA ALA A 113 -30.99 12.35 -8.67
C ALA A 113 -32.01 12.16 -9.78
N ALA A 114 -32.83 13.18 -10.03
CA ALA A 114 -33.78 13.18 -11.12
C ALA A 114 -33.70 14.48 -11.94
N ARG A 115 -33.52 14.35 -13.26
CA ARG A 115 -33.70 15.45 -14.22
C ARG A 115 -35.18 15.76 -14.38
N VAL A 116 -35.56 17.01 -14.10
CA VAL A 116 -36.96 17.47 -14.02
C VAL A 116 -37.15 18.79 -14.76
N ARG A 117 -38.41 19.10 -15.07
CA ARG A 117 -38.83 20.45 -15.47
C ARG A 117 -39.67 21.06 -14.37
N PHE A 118 -39.24 22.21 -13.86
CA PHE A 118 -40.02 22.95 -12.87
C PHE A 118 -41.18 23.68 -13.52
N SER A 119 -42.33 23.64 -12.86
CA SER A 119 -43.56 24.27 -13.32
C SER A 119 -43.72 25.67 -12.73
N ASN A 120 -44.41 26.56 -13.44
CA ASN A 120 -44.87 27.83 -12.88
C ASN A 120 -46.00 27.65 -11.86
N ASN A 121 -46.59 26.46 -11.76
CA ASN A 121 -47.60 26.13 -10.77
C ASN A 121 -46.92 25.60 -9.48
N PRO A 122 -47.00 26.34 -8.35
CA PRO A 122 -46.43 25.90 -7.07
C PRO A 122 -46.92 24.52 -6.60
N GLY A 123 -48.20 24.20 -6.84
CA GLY A 123 -48.78 22.91 -6.48
C GLY A 123 -48.22 21.74 -7.28
N ALA A 124 -47.82 21.97 -8.53
CA ALA A 124 -47.14 20.95 -9.34
C ALA A 124 -45.72 20.69 -8.82
N ASN A 125 -45.00 21.74 -8.41
CA ASN A 125 -43.69 21.57 -7.80
C ASN A 125 -43.79 20.88 -6.43
N ALA A 126 -44.83 21.15 -5.64
CA ALA A 126 -45.07 20.43 -4.37
C ALA A 126 -45.17 18.92 -4.59
N ARG A 127 -46.03 18.49 -5.53
CA ARG A 127 -46.16 17.07 -5.89
C ARG A 127 -44.85 16.46 -6.40
N LEU A 128 -44.05 17.25 -7.11
CA LEU A 128 -42.73 16.81 -7.58
C LEU A 128 -41.76 16.52 -6.41
N PHE A 129 -41.70 17.41 -5.41
CA PHE A 129 -40.86 17.21 -4.24
C PHE A 129 -41.35 16.05 -3.36
N GLU A 130 -42.67 15.92 -3.16
CA GLU A 130 -43.28 14.78 -2.45
C GLU A 130 -42.97 13.44 -3.16
N TRP A 131 -43.07 13.41 -4.49
CA TRP A 131 -42.70 12.25 -5.30
C TRP A 131 -41.21 11.91 -5.17
N ALA A 132 -40.33 12.92 -5.23
CA ALA A 132 -38.90 12.72 -5.04
C ALA A 132 -38.57 12.17 -3.65
N GLU A 133 -39.24 12.69 -2.61
CA GLU A 133 -39.11 12.23 -1.22
C GLU A 133 -39.52 10.76 -1.08
N GLN A 134 -40.66 10.37 -1.67
CA GLN A 134 -41.15 8.98 -1.65
C GLN A 134 -40.19 7.98 -2.31
N LEU A 135 -39.50 8.40 -3.38
CA LEU A 135 -38.50 7.58 -4.06
C LEU A 135 -37.10 7.67 -3.45
N GLY A 136 -36.90 8.51 -2.43
CA GLY A 136 -35.60 8.75 -1.82
C GLY A 136 -34.61 9.49 -2.73
N ILE A 137 -35.10 10.24 -3.72
CA ILE A 137 -34.29 11.07 -4.61
C ILE A 137 -33.72 12.25 -3.81
N ARG A 138 -32.40 12.42 -3.86
CA ARG A 138 -31.71 13.45 -3.07
C ARG A 138 -31.54 14.77 -3.80
N VAL A 139 -31.45 14.75 -5.13
CA VAL A 139 -31.20 15.96 -5.93
C VAL A 139 -32.14 16.02 -7.12
N LEU A 140 -32.91 17.10 -7.22
CA LEU A 140 -33.66 17.45 -8.42
C LEU A 140 -32.78 18.34 -9.31
N VAL A 141 -32.53 17.91 -10.53
CA VAL A 141 -31.67 18.60 -11.50
C VAL A 141 -32.56 19.27 -12.55
N GLY A 142 -32.42 20.58 -12.74
CA GLY A 142 -33.24 21.29 -13.73
C GLY A 142 -32.83 22.74 -13.94
N GLU A 143 -33.57 23.41 -14.82
CA GLU A 143 -33.29 24.79 -15.26
C GLU A 143 -34.46 25.73 -14.87
N PRO A 144 -34.64 26.05 -13.57
CA PRO A 144 -35.70 26.94 -13.14
C PRO A 144 -35.46 28.36 -13.65
N THR A 145 -36.47 29.22 -13.60
CA THR A 145 -36.28 30.67 -13.79
C THR A 145 -35.87 31.34 -12.48
N LEU A 146 -35.35 32.58 -12.55
CA LEU A 146 -35.07 33.41 -11.37
C LEU A 146 -36.30 33.54 -10.46
N ASP A 147 -37.49 33.75 -11.03
CA ASP A 147 -38.73 33.92 -10.27
C ASP A 147 -39.17 32.64 -9.55
N GLN A 148 -38.78 31.48 -10.06
CA GLN A 148 -39.09 30.19 -9.44
C GLN A 148 -38.16 29.86 -8.26
N LEU A 149 -36.92 30.36 -8.24
CA LEU A 149 -35.89 29.98 -7.27
C LEU A 149 -36.34 30.14 -5.82
N ASP A 150 -36.96 31.27 -5.46
CA ASP A 150 -37.31 31.54 -4.07
C ASP A 150 -38.39 30.57 -3.56
N HIS A 151 -39.32 30.19 -4.43
CA HIS A 151 -40.32 29.17 -4.10
C HIS A 151 -39.69 27.79 -3.99
N LEU A 152 -38.83 27.42 -4.94
CA LEU A 152 -38.14 26.13 -4.94
C LEU A 152 -37.18 25.99 -3.74
N GLU A 153 -36.53 27.05 -3.31
CA GLU A 153 -35.68 27.07 -2.11
C GLU A 153 -36.48 26.77 -0.85
N ARG A 154 -37.73 27.23 -0.74
CA ARG A 154 -38.62 26.83 0.36
C ARG A 154 -38.94 25.34 0.32
N MET A 155 -39.11 24.76 -0.87
CA MET A 155 -39.33 23.31 -1.02
C MET A 155 -38.08 22.50 -0.67
N VAL A 156 -36.91 22.94 -1.12
CA VAL A 156 -35.61 22.37 -0.74
C VAL A 156 -35.47 22.32 0.78
N ARG A 157 -35.84 23.40 1.47
CA ARG A 157 -35.84 23.45 2.94
C ARG A 157 -36.82 22.47 3.56
N ARG A 158 -38.05 22.44 3.06
CA ARG A 158 -39.14 21.64 3.61
C ARG A 158 -38.91 20.13 3.46
N HIS A 159 -38.52 19.68 2.27
CA HIS A 159 -38.40 18.26 1.95
C HIS A 159 -36.98 17.73 2.12
N ASN A 160 -36.01 18.61 2.38
CA ASN A 160 -34.61 18.25 2.51
C ASN A 160 -34.00 17.59 1.25
N ILE A 161 -34.50 17.99 0.09
CA ILE A 161 -34.06 17.55 -1.25
C ILE A 161 -33.33 18.72 -1.91
N GLY A 162 -32.20 18.44 -2.53
CA GLY A 162 -31.36 19.43 -3.17
C GLY A 162 -31.89 19.80 -4.53
N LEU A 163 -31.54 20.99 -4.97
CA LEU A 163 -31.83 21.46 -6.30
C LEU A 163 -30.53 21.84 -6.97
N ALA A 164 -30.25 21.22 -8.11
CA ALA A 164 -29.06 21.49 -8.89
C ALA A 164 -29.40 22.16 -10.21
N LEU A 165 -28.69 23.24 -10.51
CA LEU A 165 -28.60 23.78 -11.87
C LEU A 165 -27.69 22.86 -12.70
N ALA A 166 -28.09 22.55 -13.93
CA ALA A 166 -27.28 21.72 -14.82
C ALA A 166 -26.35 22.59 -15.68
N THR A 167 -25.10 22.16 -15.88
CA THR A 167 -24.18 22.81 -16.82
C THR A 167 -24.40 22.33 -18.26
N VAL A 168 -25.63 22.42 -18.75
CA VAL A 168 -26.00 22.08 -20.13
C VAL A 168 -26.36 23.35 -20.90
N PRO A 169 -26.24 23.37 -22.24
CA PRO A 169 -26.73 24.47 -23.04
C PRO A 169 -28.23 24.72 -22.78
N VAL A 170 -28.55 25.91 -22.26
CA VAL A 170 -29.94 26.26 -21.94
C VAL A 170 -30.70 26.54 -23.23
N SER A 171 -31.73 25.75 -23.51
CA SER A 171 -32.61 25.94 -24.66
C SER A 171 -33.98 26.47 -24.20
N GLY A 172 -34.38 27.66 -24.66
CA GLY A 172 -35.63 28.33 -24.26
C GLY A 172 -35.47 29.84 -24.01
N PRO A 173 -36.48 30.50 -23.43
CA PRO A 173 -36.42 31.93 -23.10
C PRO A 173 -35.21 32.26 -22.21
N GLY A 174 -34.58 33.42 -22.40
CA GLY A 174 -33.33 33.81 -21.72
C GLY A 174 -33.37 33.99 -20.19
N SER A 175 -34.45 33.57 -19.52
CA SER A 175 -34.65 33.66 -18.07
C SER A 175 -34.39 32.37 -17.29
N ARG A 176 -34.10 31.24 -17.98
CA ARG A 176 -33.76 29.95 -17.33
C ARG A 176 -32.33 29.94 -16.78
N LEU A 177 -32.18 29.25 -15.65
CA LEU A 177 -30.96 29.17 -14.87
C LEU A 177 -30.25 27.85 -15.13
N GLY A 178 -29.13 27.93 -15.82
CA GLY A 178 -28.27 26.81 -16.22
C GLY A 178 -27.16 27.36 -17.10
N GLY A 179 -26.45 26.47 -17.80
CA GLY A 179 -25.40 26.86 -18.72
C GLY A 179 -24.00 26.56 -18.20
N THR A 180 -23.01 26.84 -19.02
CA THR A 180 -21.64 26.37 -18.83
C THR A 180 -20.70 27.39 -18.18
N ASP A 181 -21.20 28.58 -17.79
CA ASP A 181 -20.42 29.62 -17.10
C ASP A 181 -20.45 29.41 -15.56
N PRO A 182 -19.34 28.95 -14.95
CA PRO A 182 -19.28 28.65 -13.52
C PRO A 182 -19.47 29.89 -12.64
N ALA A 183 -18.96 31.05 -13.06
CA ALA A 183 -19.05 32.29 -12.29
C ALA A 183 -20.49 32.80 -12.25
N ARG A 184 -21.21 32.69 -13.38
CA ARG A 184 -22.63 33.05 -13.46
C ARG A 184 -23.49 32.14 -12.59
N LEU A 185 -23.26 30.82 -12.63
CA LEU A 185 -23.95 29.87 -11.74
C LEU A 185 -23.73 30.23 -10.26
N MET A 186 -22.49 30.51 -9.85
CA MET A 186 -22.18 30.93 -8.48
C MET A 186 -22.88 32.23 -8.08
N SER A 187 -23.07 33.16 -9.02
CA SER A 187 -23.75 34.43 -8.76
C SER A 187 -25.21 34.24 -8.35
N TRP A 188 -25.91 33.29 -8.98
CA TRP A 188 -27.31 32.98 -8.67
C TRP A 188 -27.49 32.21 -7.36
N LEU A 189 -26.47 31.43 -6.96
CA LEU A 189 -26.47 30.59 -5.76
C LEU A 189 -25.90 31.30 -4.52
N ARG A 190 -25.38 32.51 -4.67
CA ARG A 190 -24.80 33.29 -3.59
C ARG A 190 -25.88 33.64 -2.56
N GLY A 191 -25.61 33.36 -1.29
CA GLY A 191 -26.54 33.65 -0.18
C GLY A 191 -27.75 32.72 -0.08
N ARG A 192 -27.90 31.75 -0.99
CA ARG A 192 -28.97 30.73 -0.95
C ARG A 192 -28.60 29.53 -0.10
N ASP A 193 -29.61 28.73 0.25
CA ASP A 193 -29.46 27.46 0.95
C ASP A 193 -28.36 26.60 0.31
N PRO A 194 -27.44 25.99 1.09
CA PRO A 194 -26.34 25.19 0.53
C PRO A 194 -26.78 23.99 -0.32
N ARG A 195 -28.03 23.54 -0.19
CA ARG A 195 -28.61 22.47 -1.02
C ARG A 195 -29.08 22.96 -2.39
N LEU A 196 -29.03 24.26 -2.66
CA LEU A 196 -29.10 24.81 -4.01
C LEU A 196 -27.69 24.87 -4.57
N GLY A 197 -27.44 24.08 -5.60
CA GLY A 197 -26.10 23.86 -6.13
C GLY A 197 -26.07 23.62 -7.63
N VAL A 198 -25.02 22.95 -8.07
CA VAL A 198 -24.74 22.65 -9.47
C VAL A 198 -24.45 21.16 -9.63
N VAL A 199 -24.95 20.60 -10.72
CA VAL A 199 -24.48 19.34 -11.27
C VAL A 199 -23.66 19.68 -12.51
N ALA A 200 -22.35 19.48 -12.40
CA ALA A 200 -21.40 19.83 -13.45
C ALA A 200 -21.23 18.65 -14.41
N ASP A 201 -21.62 18.84 -15.66
CA ASP A 201 -21.39 17.93 -16.77
C ASP A 201 -20.10 18.30 -17.48
N VAL A 202 -19.07 17.46 -17.30
CA VAL A 202 -17.73 17.74 -17.84
C VAL A 202 -17.69 17.66 -19.36
N LEU A 203 -18.60 16.91 -20.01
CA LEU A 203 -18.67 16.83 -21.46
C LEU A 203 -19.19 18.16 -22.02
N GLU A 204 -20.26 18.69 -21.43
CA GLU A 204 -20.87 19.94 -21.87
C GLU A 204 -20.00 21.17 -21.57
N LEU A 205 -19.34 21.20 -20.40
CA LEU A 205 -18.34 22.24 -20.09
C LEU A 205 -17.22 22.25 -21.15
N THR A 206 -16.70 21.07 -21.49
CA THR A 206 -15.65 20.93 -22.50
C THR A 206 -16.12 21.37 -23.89
N ARG A 207 -17.32 20.98 -24.30
CA ARG A 207 -17.92 21.41 -25.59
C ARG A 207 -18.11 22.92 -25.66
N ALA A 208 -18.39 23.57 -24.53
CA ALA A 208 -18.48 25.03 -24.43
C ALA A 208 -17.11 25.74 -24.37
N GLY A 209 -16.00 25.01 -24.44
CA GLY A 209 -14.65 25.57 -24.34
C GLY A 209 -14.25 25.98 -22.92
N VAL A 210 -14.94 25.49 -21.90
CA VAL A 210 -14.64 25.73 -20.49
C VAL A 210 -13.82 24.55 -19.96
N ASP A 211 -12.66 24.80 -19.36
CA ASP A 211 -11.87 23.75 -18.70
C ASP A 211 -12.69 23.18 -17.52
N PRO A 212 -13.06 21.89 -17.54
CA PRO A 212 -13.81 21.26 -16.46
C PRO A 212 -13.10 21.37 -15.10
N HIS A 213 -11.77 21.36 -15.08
CA HIS A 213 -11.01 21.47 -13.82
C HIS A 213 -11.17 22.85 -13.19
N GLU A 214 -11.06 23.91 -13.99
CA GLU A 214 -11.27 25.27 -13.49
C GLU A 214 -12.73 25.47 -13.05
N ALA A 215 -13.68 24.97 -13.84
CA ALA A 215 -15.10 25.04 -13.50
C ALA A 215 -15.40 24.36 -12.16
N LEU A 216 -14.92 23.14 -11.94
CA LEU A 216 -15.12 22.42 -10.68
C LEU A 216 -14.43 23.11 -9.50
N ALA A 217 -13.26 23.72 -9.71
CA ALA A 217 -12.59 24.49 -8.66
C ALA A 217 -13.41 25.73 -8.23
N VAL A 218 -14.02 26.43 -9.19
CA VAL A 218 -14.91 27.57 -8.92
C VAL A 218 -16.20 27.11 -8.22
N LEU A 219 -16.76 25.98 -8.63
CA LEU A 219 -18.02 25.45 -8.14
C LEU A 219 -17.92 24.64 -6.85
N ARG A 220 -16.70 24.40 -6.31
CA ARG A 220 -16.43 23.43 -5.23
C ARG A 220 -17.36 23.50 -4.01
N THR A 221 -17.86 24.68 -3.63
CA THR A 221 -18.74 24.87 -2.46
C THR A 221 -20.24 24.73 -2.77
N ARG A 222 -20.58 24.52 -4.03
CA ARG A 222 -21.95 24.40 -4.57
C ARG A 222 -22.13 23.15 -5.43
N LEU A 223 -21.12 22.31 -5.57
CA LEU A 223 -21.17 21.10 -6.36
C LEU A 223 -21.97 20.03 -5.63
N LEU A 224 -23.08 19.57 -6.21
CA LEU A 224 -23.92 18.49 -5.65
C LEU A 224 -23.73 17.17 -6.39
N GLY A 225 -23.33 17.24 -7.67
CA GLY A 225 -23.02 16.09 -8.49
C GLY A 225 -22.09 16.45 -9.65
N VAL A 226 -21.45 15.44 -10.23
CA VAL A 226 -20.63 15.58 -11.43
C VAL A 226 -21.04 14.51 -12.42
N HIS A 227 -21.29 14.88 -13.67
CA HIS A 227 -21.42 13.92 -14.77
C HIS A 227 -20.08 13.80 -15.47
N VAL A 228 -19.62 12.57 -15.60
CA VAL A 228 -18.32 12.22 -16.16
C VAL A 228 -18.50 11.28 -17.35
N GLY A 229 -17.60 11.35 -18.31
CA GLY A 229 -17.56 10.51 -19.49
C GLY A 229 -16.36 10.91 -20.33
N ASP A 230 -16.35 10.57 -21.62
CA ASP A 230 -15.21 10.87 -22.49
C ASP A 230 -15.67 11.41 -23.85
N LEU A 231 -14.81 12.21 -24.49
CA LEU A 231 -15.07 12.86 -25.77
C LEU A 231 -14.03 12.47 -26.82
N SER A 232 -14.47 12.28 -28.06
CA SER A 232 -13.57 11.96 -29.18
C SER A 232 -12.50 13.03 -29.46
N ALA A 233 -12.77 14.28 -29.06
CA ALA A 233 -11.89 15.44 -29.20
C ALA A 233 -12.23 16.51 -28.15
N ILE A 234 -11.34 17.46 -27.91
CA ILE A 234 -11.63 18.68 -27.14
C ILE A 234 -12.17 19.73 -28.12
N SER A 235 -13.45 19.63 -28.47
CA SER A 235 -14.11 20.56 -29.39
C SER A 235 -15.62 20.63 -29.17
N PRO A 236 -16.29 21.70 -29.63
CA PRO A 236 -17.74 21.84 -29.51
C PRO A 236 -18.54 20.74 -30.23
N GLN A 237 -17.97 20.13 -31.28
CA GLN A 237 -18.62 19.08 -32.08
C GLN A 237 -18.22 17.66 -31.67
N ALA A 238 -17.45 17.50 -30.59
CA ALA A 238 -16.98 16.19 -30.16
C ALA A 238 -18.13 15.28 -29.71
N ARG A 239 -18.13 14.04 -30.21
CA ARG A 239 -19.08 13.01 -29.75
C ARG A 239 -18.62 12.39 -28.44
N ALA A 240 -19.59 11.99 -27.62
CA ALA A 240 -19.30 11.15 -26.47
C ALA A 240 -18.78 9.79 -26.95
N VAL A 241 -17.85 9.21 -26.23
CA VAL A 241 -17.25 7.90 -26.51
C VAL A 241 -17.15 7.09 -25.22
N GLY A 242 -16.89 5.79 -25.34
CA GLY A 242 -16.66 4.92 -24.19
C GLY A 242 -15.53 5.45 -23.31
N TRP A 243 -15.67 5.29 -21.99
CA TRP A 243 -14.69 5.75 -21.01
C TRP A 243 -13.26 5.32 -21.37
N GLY A 244 -12.32 6.27 -21.34
CA GLY A 244 -10.89 6.01 -21.57
C GLY A 244 -10.49 5.89 -23.04
N SER A 245 -11.42 6.01 -23.98
CA SER A 245 -11.14 5.97 -25.42
C SER A 245 -11.04 7.36 -26.07
N GLY A 246 -11.34 8.42 -25.33
CA GLY A 246 -11.37 9.80 -25.80
C GLY A 246 -10.15 10.61 -25.39
N ARG A 247 -10.38 11.89 -25.09
CA ARG A 247 -9.35 12.93 -24.90
C ARG A 247 -9.44 13.66 -23.56
N LEU A 248 -10.42 13.36 -22.71
CA LEU A 248 -10.52 14.00 -21.40
C LEU A 248 -9.50 13.43 -20.41
N ASP A 249 -8.85 14.31 -19.64
CA ASP A 249 -7.92 13.93 -18.58
C ASP A 249 -8.69 13.55 -17.30
N TRP A 250 -9.27 12.36 -17.33
CA TRP A 250 -10.04 11.85 -16.20
C TRP A 250 -9.15 11.56 -14.98
N ARG A 251 -7.84 11.31 -15.14
CA ARG A 251 -6.92 11.14 -13.99
C ARG A 251 -6.83 12.44 -13.20
N ARG A 252 -6.59 13.56 -13.88
CA ARG A 252 -6.59 14.88 -13.25
C ARG A 252 -7.94 15.19 -12.60
N LEU A 253 -9.04 14.78 -13.24
CA LEU A 253 -10.40 15.04 -12.74
C LEU A 253 -10.66 14.28 -11.44
N LEU A 254 -10.40 12.98 -11.43
CA LEU A 254 -10.55 12.13 -10.26
C LEU A 254 -9.65 12.61 -9.10
N SER A 255 -8.41 13.03 -9.40
CA SER A 255 -7.49 13.63 -8.42
C SER A 255 -8.06 14.88 -7.78
N GLN A 256 -8.59 15.78 -8.61
CA GLN A 256 -9.20 16.99 -8.12
C GLN A 256 -10.40 16.71 -7.20
N LEU A 257 -11.27 15.75 -7.56
CA LEU A 257 -12.42 15.38 -6.73
C LEU A 257 -11.98 14.77 -5.39
N ASP A 258 -10.93 13.96 -5.38
CA ASP A 258 -10.36 13.37 -4.16
C ASP A 258 -9.73 14.44 -3.25
N GLU A 259 -8.93 15.33 -3.82
CA GLU A 259 -8.27 16.43 -3.11
C GLU A 259 -9.28 17.41 -2.50
N GLN A 260 -10.37 17.67 -3.21
CA GLN A 260 -11.48 18.48 -2.71
C GLN A 260 -12.34 17.75 -1.67
N ARG A 261 -12.11 16.45 -1.44
CA ARG A 261 -12.94 15.58 -0.61
C ARG A 261 -14.41 15.64 -1.02
N PHE A 262 -14.65 15.62 -2.32
CA PHE A 262 -15.99 15.73 -2.89
C PHE A 262 -16.92 14.64 -2.33
N ASP A 263 -18.04 15.06 -1.74
CA ASP A 263 -19.01 14.20 -1.04
C ASP A 263 -20.36 14.10 -1.77
N GLY A 264 -20.49 14.77 -2.92
CA GLY A 264 -21.59 14.60 -3.86
C GLY A 264 -21.53 13.28 -4.63
N TYR A 265 -22.39 13.13 -5.62
CA TYR A 265 -22.45 11.92 -6.46
C TYR A 265 -21.76 12.14 -7.81
N VAL A 266 -21.19 11.08 -8.37
CA VAL A 266 -20.53 11.11 -9.68
C VAL A 266 -21.29 10.15 -10.59
N VAL A 267 -21.80 10.64 -11.72
CA VAL A 267 -22.55 9.83 -12.68
C VAL A 267 -21.72 9.60 -13.93
N ILE A 268 -21.55 8.35 -14.32
CA ILE A 268 -21.00 8.01 -15.63
C ILE A 268 -22.10 8.21 -16.68
N SER A 269 -21.83 9.12 -17.61
CA SER A 269 -22.63 9.41 -18.79
C SER A 269 -22.06 8.67 -20.00
N GLY A 270 -22.94 8.14 -20.84
CA GLY A 270 -22.59 7.37 -22.04
C GLY A 270 -22.80 8.12 -23.35
N PRO A 271 -22.29 7.59 -24.46
CA PRO A 271 -22.76 7.98 -25.78
C PRO A 271 -24.25 7.66 -25.94
N ASP A 272 -25.04 8.65 -26.36
CA ASP A 272 -26.48 8.52 -26.53
C ASP A 272 -26.83 7.39 -27.52
N GLY A 273 -27.67 6.44 -27.09
CA GLY A 273 -28.33 5.48 -27.97
C GLY A 273 -27.49 4.31 -28.51
N GLU A 274 -26.25 4.11 -28.05
CA GLU A 274 -25.42 2.99 -28.53
C GLU A 274 -25.73 1.65 -27.81
N ALA A 275 -25.97 0.61 -28.61
CA ALA A 275 -26.00 -0.77 -28.12
C ALA A 275 -24.63 -1.15 -27.52
N GLY A 276 -24.62 -1.66 -26.28
CA GLY A 276 -23.39 -2.04 -25.57
C GLY A 276 -22.96 -1.08 -24.45
N TYR A 277 -23.67 0.03 -24.21
CA TYR A 277 -23.35 0.94 -23.10
C TYR A 277 -23.28 0.22 -21.74
N GLY A 278 -24.20 -0.71 -21.48
CA GLY A 278 -24.20 -1.51 -20.24
C GLY A 278 -22.91 -2.31 -20.03
N ASP A 279 -22.30 -2.84 -21.10
CA ASP A 279 -21.03 -3.57 -21.02
C ASP A 279 -19.86 -2.60 -20.82
N SER A 280 -19.88 -1.46 -21.53
CA SER A 280 -18.87 -0.40 -21.36
C SER A 280 -18.87 0.23 -19.96
N LEU A 281 -20.03 0.27 -19.29
CA LEU A 281 -20.19 0.81 -17.95
C LEU A 281 -19.45 -0.03 -16.91
N GLY A 282 -19.54 -1.36 -17.00
CA GLY A 282 -18.81 -2.25 -16.10
C GLY A 282 -17.29 -2.04 -16.18
N GLU A 283 -16.76 -1.83 -17.39
CA GLU A 283 -15.34 -1.53 -17.61
C GLU A 283 -14.95 -0.14 -17.09
N ALA A 284 -15.79 0.87 -17.31
CA ALA A 284 -15.57 2.21 -16.74
C ALA A 284 -15.51 2.19 -15.21
N VAL A 285 -16.41 1.43 -14.56
CA VAL A 285 -16.45 1.26 -13.11
C VAL A 285 -15.17 0.60 -12.58
N LYS A 286 -14.69 -0.45 -13.26
CA LYS A 286 -13.41 -1.10 -12.90
C LYS A 286 -12.23 -0.14 -13.05
N ALA A 287 -12.18 0.62 -14.16
CA ALA A 287 -11.12 1.59 -14.42
C ALA A 287 -11.09 2.71 -13.37
N ILE A 288 -12.22 3.37 -13.10
CA ILE A 288 -12.33 4.43 -12.09
C ILE A 288 -11.95 3.89 -10.70
N ARG A 289 -12.42 2.69 -10.33
CA ARG A 289 -12.07 2.06 -9.06
C ARG A 289 -10.56 1.90 -8.91
N GLY A 290 -9.91 1.26 -9.89
CA GLY A 290 -8.48 1.00 -9.83
C GLY A 290 -7.64 2.27 -9.77
N GLU A 291 -8.05 3.31 -10.51
CA GLU A 291 -7.34 4.59 -10.55
C GLU A 291 -7.50 5.39 -9.27
N MET A 292 -8.71 5.45 -8.71
CA MET A 292 -8.95 6.08 -7.40
C MET A 292 -8.21 5.35 -6.28
N GLU A 293 -8.23 4.02 -6.26
CA GLU A 293 -7.49 3.21 -5.29
C GLU A 293 -5.98 3.47 -5.40
N GLY A 294 -5.43 3.45 -6.62
CA GLY A 294 -4.00 3.71 -6.86
C GLY A 294 -3.58 5.13 -6.48
N MET A 295 -4.40 6.13 -6.81
CA MET A 295 -4.09 7.53 -6.50
C MET A 295 -4.16 7.84 -5.01
N ARG A 296 -5.17 7.30 -4.31
CA ARG A 296 -5.28 7.45 -2.85
C ARG A 296 -4.13 6.75 -2.15
N GLU A 297 -3.72 5.59 -2.65
CA GLU A 297 -2.54 4.90 -2.18
C GLU A 297 -1.28 5.75 -2.39
N ALA A 298 -1.06 6.26 -3.59
CA ALA A 298 0.06 7.15 -3.88
C ALA A 298 0.08 8.40 -2.98
N ASN A 299 -1.09 9.01 -2.73
CA ASN A 299 -1.25 10.14 -1.82
C ASN A 299 -0.92 9.78 -0.36
N ARG A 300 -1.33 8.58 0.09
CA ARG A 300 -0.98 8.05 1.41
C ARG A 300 0.53 7.89 1.55
N LEU A 301 1.17 7.25 0.57
CA LEU A 301 2.60 7.00 0.53
C LEU A 301 3.41 8.31 0.47
N ARG A 302 2.96 9.29 -0.32
CA ARG A 302 3.59 10.62 -0.39
C ARG A 302 3.58 11.33 0.97
N ARG A 303 2.42 11.44 1.62
CA ARG A 303 2.31 12.05 2.96
C ARG A 303 3.12 11.29 4.01
N ALA A 304 3.24 9.97 3.85
CA ALA A 304 4.08 9.14 4.70
C ALA A 304 5.58 9.38 4.48
N ALA A 305 5.99 9.69 3.25
CA ALA A 305 7.37 10.01 2.87
C ALA A 305 7.81 11.40 3.37
N GLU A 306 6.92 12.39 3.37
CA GLU A 306 7.20 13.76 3.83
C GLU A 306 7.67 13.85 5.30
N GLN A 307 7.48 12.78 6.09
CA GLN A 307 7.96 12.69 7.47
C GLN A 307 9.46 12.39 7.55
N ALA A 308 10.00 11.67 6.56
CA ALA A 308 11.41 11.34 6.49
C ALA A 308 12.21 12.53 5.93
N ARG A 309 13.43 12.71 6.44
CA ARG A 309 14.34 13.80 6.07
C ARG A 309 15.57 13.21 5.40
N PRO A 310 15.55 12.98 4.07
CA PRO A 310 16.74 12.55 3.34
C PRO A 310 17.80 13.66 3.31
N ALA A 311 19.06 13.28 3.15
CA ALA A 311 20.17 14.21 2.94
C ALA A 311 20.01 14.97 1.61
N ALA A 312 20.71 16.10 1.49
CA ALA A 312 20.73 16.87 0.24
C ALA A 312 21.17 15.98 -0.94
N GLY A 313 20.51 16.14 -2.09
CA GLY A 313 20.76 15.33 -3.27
C GLY A 313 20.18 13.91 -3.22
N LEU A 314 19.47 13.53 -2.15
CA LEU A 314 18.74 12.26 -2.04
C LEU A 314 17.23 12.48 -1.90
N ARG A 315 16.46 11.49 -2.32
CA ARG A 315 15.00 11.45 -2.23
C ARG A 315 14.56 10.14 -1.60
N TYR A 316 13.57 10.26 -0.71
CA TYR A 316 12.98 9.14 0.00
C TYR A 316 11.59 8.82 -0.55
N GLU A 317 11.34 7.56 -0.85
CA GLU A 317 10.08 7.05 -1.37
C GLU A 317 9.55 5.94 -0.47
N VAL A 318 8.26 5.96 -0.15
CA VAL A 318 7.58 4.80 0.43
C VAL A 318 6.92 4.04 -0.72
N LEU A 319 7.23 2.76 -0.85
CA LEU A 319 6.75 1.89 -1.93
C LEU A 319 5.55 1.04 -1.48
N VAL A 320 5.58 0.59 -0.22
CA VAL A 320 4.50 -0.18 0.40
C VAL A 320 4.36 0.26 1.85
N GLN A 321 3.13 0.37 2.37
CA GLN A 321 2.87 0.72 3.76
C GLN A 321 1.76 -0.15 4.38
N GLY A 322 2.01 -0.67 5.59
CA GLY A 322 1.03 -1.36 6.43
C GLY A 322 0.62 -2.77 5.98
N ASP A 323 0.74 -3.08 4.69
CA ASP A 323 0.35 -4.38 4.11
C ASP A 323 1.44 -5.46 4.22
N ILE A 324 2.56 -5.14 4.89
CA ILE A 324 3.74 -5.99 4.98
C ILE A 324 4.13 -6.22 6.45
N PRO A 325 3.34 -7.01 7.19
CA PRO A 325 3.47 -7.09 8.63
C PRO A 325 4.84 -7.60 9.07
N GLU A 326 5.48 -6.84 9.95
CA GLU A 326 6.75 -7.21 10.60
C GLU A 326 7.90 -7.47 9.60
N PRO A 327 8.27 -6.49 8.75
CA PRO A 327 9.24 -6.72 7.69
C PRO A 327 10.67 -6.79 8.25
N VAL A 328 11.43 -7.77 7.80
CA VAL A 328 12.73 -8.17 8.41
C VAL A 328 13.88 -8.26 7.41
N HIS A 329 13.59 -8.49 6.13
CA HIS A 329 14.63 -8.61 5.12
C HIS A 329 14.18 -8.07 3.76
N VAL A 330 15.13 -7.54 2.99
CA VAL A 330 14.94 -7.13 1.59
C VAL A 330 16.20 -7.50 0.82
N ALA A 331 16.02 -7.98 -0.41
CA ALA A 331 17.11 -8.24 -1.34
C ALA A 331 16.63 -7.99 -2.78
N VAL A 332 17.55 -7.63 -3.66
CA VAL A 332 17.28 -7.47 -5.09
C VAL A 332 17.79 -8.70 -5.81
N ASP A 333 16.95 -9.32 -6.65
CA ASP A 333 17.38 -10.46 -7.45
C ASP A 333 18.25 -9.99 -8.64
N PRO A 334 18.95 -10.90 -9.34
CA PRO A 334 19.80 -10.52 -10.47
C PRO A 334 19.07 -9.80 -11.61
N ASP A 335 17.73 -9.89 -11.71
CA ASP A 335 16.90 -9.22 -12.71
C ASP A 335 16.40 -7.84 -12.24
N GLY A 336 16.80 -7.41 -11.03
CA GLY A 336 16.40 -6.13 -10.46
C GLY A 336 15.05 -6.17 -9.73
N ALA A 337 14.41 -7.33 -9.60
CA ALA A 337 13.16 -7.43 -8.85
C ALA A 337 13.46 -7.35 -7.34
N VAL A 338 12.62 -6.61 -6.62
CA VAL A 338 12.80 -6.37 -5.18
C VAL A 338 11.98 -7.40 -4.42
N TRP A 339 12.66 -8.26 -3.68
CA TRP A 339 12.05 -9.25 -2.81
C TRP A 339 12.17 -8.80 -1.37
N PHE A 340 11.14 -9.01 -0.56
CA PHE A 340 11.17 -8.66 0.85
C PHE A 340 10.37 -9.65 1.69
N ALA A 341 10.74 -9.76 2.96
CA ALA A 341 10.28 -10.80 3.84
C ALA A 341 9.66 -10.24 5.13
N GLY A 342 8.61 -10.90 5.60
CA GLY A 342 7.98 -10.66 6.89
C GLY A 342 8.38 -11.73 7.89
N ARG A 343 8.57 -11.35 9.15
CA ARG A 343 8.98 -12.26 10.24
C ARG A 343 8.06 -13.47 10.38
N ARG A 344 6.79 -13.34 9.97
CA ARG A 344 5.78 -14.40 9.98
C ARG A 344 5.85 -15.35 8.77
N GLY A 345 6.94 -15.30 8.00
CA GLY A 345 7.24 -16.28 6.96
C GLY A 345 6.74 -15.88 5.57
N GLN A 346 6.21 -14.69 5.39
CA GLN A 346 5.87 -14.20 4.06
C GLN A 346 7.14 -13.81 3.31
N LEU A 347 7.21 -14.16 2.03
CA LEU A 347 8.17 -13.63 1.07
C LEU A 347 7.39 -13.02 -0.09
N TRP A 348 7.56 -11.73 -0.29
CA TRP A 348 6.88 -10.95 -1.31
C TRP A 348 7.85 -10.47 -2.37
N ILE A 349 7.31 -10.15 -3.55
CA ILE A 349 8.00 -9.47 -4.64
C ILE A 349 7.26 -8.18 -4.90
N TRP A 350 7.97 -7.06 -4.89
CA TRP A 350 7.47 -5.76 -5.30
C TRP A 350 7.72 -5.55 -6.80
N GLU A 351 6.69 -5.10 -7.49
CA GLU A 351 6.69 -4.85 -8.93
C GLU A 351 6.64 -3.35 -9.20
N SER A 352 7.73 -2.82 -9.72
CA SER A 352 7.87 -1.38 -10.00
C SER A 352 6.87 -0.86 -11.04
N SER A 353 6.45 -1.70 -12.00
CA SER A 353 5.51 -1.33 -13.07
C SER A 353 4.09 -1.07 -12.55
N THR A 354 3.69 -1.76 -11.49
CA THR A 354 2.33 -1.67 -10.93
C THR A 354 2.30 -0.97 -9.58
N GLY A 355 3.45 -0.80 -8.93
CA GLY A 355 3.56 -0.35 -7.54
C GLY A 355 2.99 -1.35 -6.53
N ARG A 356 2.61 -2.55 -6.97
CA ARG A 356 2.02 -3.60 -6.12
C ARG A 356 3.09 -4.58 -5.68
N HIS A 357 2.76 -5.32 -4.63
CA HIS A 357 3.54 -6.47 -4.20
C HIS A 357 2.65 -7.71 -4.18
N ARG A 358 3.26 -8.87 -4.38
CA ARG A 358 2.58 -10.18 -4.36
C ARG A 358 3.36 -11.20 -3.58
N LEU A 359 2.67 -12.18 -3.01
CA LEU A 359 3.29 -13.25 -2.26
C LEU A 359 3.98 -14.25 -3.21
N ALA A 360 5.27 -14.49 -3.00
CA ALA A 360 6.04 -15.52 -3.69
C ALA A 360 6.15 -16.81 -2.87
N GLY A 361 6.12 -16.73 -1.54
CA GLY A 361 6.15 -17.89 -0.65
C GLY A 361 5.65 -17.60 0.76
N GLN A 362 5.19 -18.64 1.45
CA GLN A 362 4.72 -18.59 2.85
C GLN A 362 5.41 -19.69 3.66
N PHE A 363 6.53 -19.37 4.31
CA PHE A 363 7.26 -20.33 5.13
C PHE A 363 6.56 -20.54 6.48
N GLY A 364 6.48 -21.81 6.93
CA GLY A 364 5.97 -22.13 8.25
C GLY A 364 7.00 -21.82 9.34
N VAL A 365 6.79 -20.78 10.14
CA VAL A 365 7.78 -20.30 11.12
C VAL A 365 7.22 -20.27 12.54
N ASN A 366 8.08 -20.47 13.52
CA ASN A 366 7.79 -20.13 14.90
C ASN A 366 8.07 -18.63 15.10
N ALA A 367 7.05 -17.84 15.40
CA ALA A 367 7.16 -16.38 15.55
C ALA A 367 7.19 -15.88 17.02
N THR A 368 7.45 -16.76 18.00
CA THR A 368 7.57 -16.37 19.42
C THR A 368 8.93 -15.71 19.70
N GLY A 369 8.97 -14.68 20.54
CA GLY A 369 10.21 -13.95 20.83
C GLY A 369 10.77 -13.30 19.56
N GLN A 370 12.09 -13.35 19.36
CA GLN A 370 12.75 -12.89 18.15
C GLN A 370 12.66 -13.89 16.98
N ARG A 371 12.10 -15.09 17.18
CA ARG A 371 12.02 -16.11 16.14
C ARG A 371 11.12 -15.69 14.97
N GLY A 372 11.38 -16.30 13.82
CA GLY A 372 10.59 -16.11 12.61
C GLY A 372 11.38 -16.47 11.36
N LEU A 373 10.98 -15.90 10.24
CA LEU A 373 11.86 -15.73 9.09
C LEU A 373 12.86 -14.62 9.41
N TYR A 374 14.15 -14.83 9.16
CA TYR A 374 15.20 -13.84 9.47
C TYR A 374 15.71 -13.15 8.22
N SER A 375 16.15 -13.93 7.24
CA SER A 375 16.76 -13.42 6.02
C SER A 375 16.71 -14.46 4.90
N PHE A 376 17.03 -14.01 3.68
CA PHE A 376 17.18 -14.87 2.52
C PHE A 376 18.30 -14.33 1.62
N ALA A 377 18.91 -15.18 0.83
CA ALA A 377 19.94 -14.80 -0.13
C ALA A 377 19.75 -15.54 -1.45
N PHE A 378 20.03 -14.88 -2.57
CA PHE A 378 20.01 -15.52 -3.88
C PHE A 378 21.33 -16.23 -4.16
N ASP A 379 21.26 -17.38 -4.83
CA ASP A 379 22.42 -18.02 -5.42
C ASP A 379 22.97 -17.19 -6.58
N GLY A 380 24.28 -17.20 -6.81
CA GLY A 380 24.89 -16.51 -7.96
C GLY A 380 24.35 -16.98 -9.31
N GLY A 381 23.90 -18.25 -9.38
CA GLY A 381 23.24 -18.84 -10.54
C GLY A 381 21.72 -18.70 -10.54
N PHE A 382 21.11 -17.87 -9.69
CA PHE A 382 19.65 -17.82 -9.49
C PHE A 382 18.84 -17.73 -10.80
N ARG A 383 19.30 -16.96 -11.79
CA ARG A 383 18.66 -16.85 -13.12
C ARG A 383 18.48 -18.20 -13.81
N THR A 384 19.39 -19.14 -13.55
CA THR A 384 19.44 -20.46 -14.20
C THR A 384 18.88 -21.56 -13.32
N ASN A 385 19.16 -21.55 -12.02
CA ASN A 385 18.84 -22.64 -11.10
C ASN A 385 17.64 -22.34 -10.18
N GLY A 386 17.19 -21.08 -10.11
CA GLY A 386 16.14 -20.63 -9.19
C GLY A 386 16.48 -20.78 -7.71
N HIS A 387 17.75 -21.02 -7.35
CA HIS A 387 18.13 -21.32 -5.98
C HIS A 387 18.18 -20.09 -5.09
N LEU A 388 17.45 -20.14 -3.97
CA LEU A 388 17.56 -19.16 -2.90
C LEU A 388 17.73 -19.88 -1.57
N TYR A 389 18.41 -19.22 -0.65
CA TYR A 389 18.69 -19.69 0.69
C TYR A 389 17.85 -18.90 1.68
N VAL A 390 17.34 -19.58 2.71
CA VAL A 390 16.44 -18.99 3.70
C VAL A 390 16.93 -19.36 5.09
N HIS A 391 17.16 -18.36 5.94
CA HIS A 391 17.45 -18.51 7.36
C HIS A 391 16.19 -18.22 8.17
N ARG A 392 15.70 -19.22 8.90
CA ARG A 392 14.44 -19.13 9.66
C ARG A 392 14.43 -20.01 10.90
N ALA A 393 13.52 -19.72 11.82
CA ALA A 393 13.08 -20.64 12.86
C ALA A 393 11.84 -21.43 12.38
N PRO A 394 11.99 -22.66 11.85
CA PRO A 394 10.84 -23.47 11.42
C PRO A 394 9.95 -23.86 12.60
N MET A 395 8.67 -24.14 12.31
CA MET A 395 7.87 -24.98 13.20
C MET A 395 8.35 -26.43 13.07
N ILE A 396 8.77 -27.04 14.17
CA ILE A 396 9.18 -28.44 14.25
C ILE A 396 8.34 -29.18 15.29
N PRO A 397 8.18 -30.52 15.19
CA PRO A 397 7.31 -31.28 16.09
C PRO A 397 7.70 -31.20 17.58
N VAL A 398 9.01 -31.12 17.86
CA VAL A 398 9.55 -31.11 19.22
C VAL A 398 10.67 -30.08 19.32
N GLY A 399 10.60 -29.23 20.34
CA GLY A 399 11.62 -28.20 20.61
C GLY A 399 11.59 -27.03 19.63
N HIS A 400 12.73 -26.35 19.52
CA HIS A 400 12.92 -25.21 18.63
C HIS A 400 14.25 -25.34 17.90
N ALA A 401 14.34 -24.72 16.72
CA ALA A 401 15.57 -24.67 15.95
C ALA A 401 15.64 -23.40 15.11
N ASN A 402 16.86 -23.00 14.77
CA ASN A 402 17.15 -22.19 13.59
C ASN A 402 17.62 -23.11 12.46
N ARG A 403 17.30 -22.75 11.23
CA ARG A 403 17.59 -23.57 10.06
C ARG A 403 17.98 -22.68 8.89
N VAL A 404 19.02 -23.09 8.17
CA VAL A 404 19.29 -22.60 6.83
C VAL A 404 18.92 -23.69 5.83
N SER A 405 18.07 -23.33 4.89
CA SER A 405 17.61 -24.24 3.85
C SER A 405 17.76 -23.58 2.48
N ARG A 406 18.02 -24.39 1.45
CA ARG A 406 17.88 -24.01 0.05
C ARG A 406 16.47 -24.33 -0.43
N PHE A 407 15.88 -23.43 -1.21
CA PHE A 407 14.64 -23.63 -1.95
C PHE A 407 14.89 -23.41 -3.45
N THR A 408 13.98 -23.90 -4.29
CA THR A 408 14.01 -23.67 -5.75
C THR A 408 12.79 -22.85 -6.15
N ALA A 409 13.00 -21.57 -6.46
CA ALA A 409 11.98 -20.73 -7.08
C ALA A 409 11.71 -21.18 -8.50
N VAL A 410 10.44 -21.13 -8.91
CA VAL A 410 9.98 -21.50 -10.24
C VAL A 410 9.11 -20.38 -10.81
N ARG A 411 9.02 -20.31 -12.15
CA ARG A 411 8.08 -19.43 -12.84
C ARG A 411 6.76 -20.16 -13.02
N ASP A 412 5.69 -19.60 -12.48
CA ASP A 412 4.30 -20.04 -12.67
C ASP A 412 3.51 -18.87 -13.26
N GLY A 413 2.97 -19.04 -14.48
CA GLY A 413 2.34 -17.95 -15.23
C GLY A 413 3.25 -16.75 -15.51
N GLY A 414 4.57 -16.93 -15.56
CA GLY A 414 5.56 -15.85 -15.69
C GLY A 414 5.98 -15.20 -14.36
N GLU A 415 5.33 -15.56 -13.25
CA GLU A 415 5.62 -15.03 -11.92
C GLU A 415 6.50 -15.98 -11.12
N TRP A 416 7.44 -15.43 -10.35
CA TRP A 416 8.19 -16.23 -9.38
C TRP A 416 7.29 -16.74 -8.25
N ARG A 417 7.41 -18.04 -7.94
CA ARG A 417 6.84 -18.73 -6.78
C ARG A 417 7.92 -19.57 -6.11
N VAL A 418 7.80 -19.79 -4.80
CA VAL A 418 8.72 -20.63 -4.02
C VAL A 418 7.94 -21.82 -3.44
N PRO A 419 7.93 -22.98 -4.13
CA PRO A 419 7.30 -24.19 -3.61
C PRO A 419 8.02 -24.67 -2.35
N LEU A 420 7.32 -24.72 -1.22
CA LEU A 420 7.91 -25.14 0.06
C LEU A 420 8.41 -26.59 0.06
N ALA A 421 7.80 -27.45 -0.77
CA ALA A 421 8.22 -28.83 -0.97
C ALA A 421 9.63 -28.97 -1.59
N SER A 422 10.19 -27.88 -2.15
CA SER A 422 11.56 -27.86 -2.67
C SER A 422 12.64 -27.68 -1.59
N GLU A 423 12.25 -27.59 -0.31
CA GLU A 423 13.18 -27.39 0.80
C GLU A 423 14.26 -28.47 0.84
N ARG A 424 15.51 -28.04 0.80
CA ARG A 424 16.68 -28.84 1.18
C ARG A 424 17.34 -28.18 2.38
N VAL A 425 17.29 -28.85 3.53
CA VAL A 425 17.95 -28.39 4.75
C VAL A 425 19.47 -28.45 4.55
N LEU A 426 20.17 -27.35 4.82
CA LEU A 426 21.62 -27.27 4.75
C LEU A 426 22.25 -27.42 6.15
N ILE A 427 21.67 -26.74 7.14
CA ILE A 427 22.05 -26.89 8.54
C ILE A 427 20.86 -26.63 9.45
N GLU A 428 20.78 -27.37 10.54
CA GLU A 428 19.81 -27.19 11.61
C GLU A 428 20.53 -26.99 12.95
N MET A 429 20.07 -26.00 13.71
CA MET A 429 20.68 -25.54 14.96
C MET A 429 19.60 -25.57 16.04
N PRO A 430 19.62 -26.56 16.96
CA PRO A 430 18.68 -26.59 18.08
C PRO A 430 18.74 -25.29 18.89
N SER A 431 17.57 -24.68 19.11
CA SER A 431 17.39 -23.38 19.74
C SER A 431 16.76 -23.48 21.11
N ALA A 432 17.14 -22.61 22.05
CA ALA A 432 16.54 -22.57 23.39
C ALA A 432 15.09 -22.06 23.39
N ASP A 433 14.36 -22.41 24.46
CA ASP A 433 12.92 -22.15 24.60
C ASP A 433 12.55 -20.66 24.57
N HIS A 434 13.38 -19.79 25.16
CA HIS A 434 13.08 -18.36 25.29
C HIS A 434 13.07 -17.58 23.95
N GLY A 435 13.75 -18.08 22.91
CA GLY A 435 13.64 -17.52 21.56
C GLY A 435 14.22 -16.13 21.35
N GLN A 436 15.24 -15.78 22.13
CA GLN A 436 15.94 -14.49 22.05
C GLN A 436 17.39 -14.70 21.62
N GLY A 437 18.08 -13.64 21.17
CA GLY A 437 19.49 -13.69 20.74
C GLY A 437 19.72 -14.63 19.56
N GLN A 438 18.85 -14.59 18.55
CA GLN A 438 18.86 -15.60 17.48
C GLN A 438 19.88 -15.32 16.35
N GLY A 439 20.40 -14.09 16.23
CA GLY A 439 21.11 -13.64 15.05
C GLY A 439 20.13 -13.45 13.89
N GLY A 440 20.48 -13.99 12.73
CA GLY A 440 19.57 -14.03 11.60
C GLY A 440 20.19 -13.65 10.27
N GLY A 441 21.45 -13.22 10.26
CA GLY A 441 22.11 -12.83 9.02
C GLY A 441 22.38 -14.02 8.09
N LEU A 442 22.27 -13.79 6.79
CA LEU A 442 22.59 -14.75 5.74
C LEU A 442 23.14 -14.00 4.53
N LEU A 443 24.23 -14.49 3.97
CA LEU A 443 24.88 -13.90 2.81
C LEU A 443 25.41 -15.02 1.90
N TRP A 444 25.16 -14.91 0.61
CA TRP A 444 25.91 -15.66 -0.40
C TRP A 444 27.09 -14.80 -0.86
N ASN A 445 28.31 -15.31 -0.72
CA ASN A 445 29.52 -14.62 -1.16
C ASN A 445 29.96 -15.17 -2.52
N GLY A 446 29.81 -14.36 -3.56
CA GLY A 446 30.22 -14.75 -4.91
C GLY A 446 31.72 -14.86 -5.13
N ALA A 447 32.55 -14.30 -4.23
CA ALA A 447 34.01 -14.38 -4.35
C ALA A 447 34.54 -15.80 -4.08
N ASP A 448 33.92 -16.53 -3.17
CA ASP A 448 34.32 -17.89 -2.78
C ASP A 448 33.22 -18.94 -2.96
N GLY A 449 32.02 -18.53 -3.41
CA GLY A 449 30.89 -19.40 -3.66
C GLY A 449 30.25 -19.98 -2.39
N CYS A 450 30.52 -19.42 -1.21
CA CYS A 450 30.07 -19.94 0.06
C CYS A 450 28.90 -19.13 0.66
N LEU A 451 28.17 -19.78 1.58
CA LEU A 451 27.18 -19.14 2.43
C LEU A 451 27.80 -18.75 3.76
N TYR A 452 27.57 -17.52 4.18
CA TYR A 452 27.92 -17.01 5.50
C TYR A 452 26.64 -16.83 6.32
N VAL A 453 26.63 -17.40 7.53
CA VAL A 453 25.43 -17.43 8.40
C VAL A 453 25.76 -16.80 9.75
N GLY A 454 25.06 -15.71 10.09
CA GLY A 454 25.15 -15.07 11.39
C GLY A 454 24.20 -15.71 12.40
N VAL A 455 24.76 -16.31 13.45
CA VAL A 455 24.01 -17.00 14.51
C VAL A 455 24.27 -16.32 15.85
N GLY A 456 23.21 -15.85 16.50
CA GLY A 456 23.30 -15.16 17.80
C GLY A 456 23.71 -16.07 18.93
N ASP A 457 23.88 -15.51 20.13
CA ASP A 457 24.38 -16.23 21.30
C ASP A 457 23.31 -16.97 22.12
N GLN A 458 22.03 -16.81 21.76
CA GLN A 458 20.86 -17.17 22.58
C GLN A 458 20.74 -16.40 23.89
N GLN A 459 20.99 -15.10 23.88
CA GLN A 459 20.80 -14.23 25.03
C GLN A 459 21.64 -14.67 26.22
N VAL A 460 22.94 -14.95 26.00
CA VAL A 460 23.85 -15.27 27.10
C VAL A 460 23.81 -14.12 28.11
N PRO A 461 23.40 -14.35 29.37
CA PRO A 461 23.19 -13.28 30.31
C PRO A 461 24.52 -12.59 30.67
N GLU A 462 24.64 -11.32 30.28
CA GLU A 462 25.80 -10.47 30.56
C GLU A 462 26.02 -10.20 32.07
N TRP A 463 25.16 -10.66 32.99
CA TRP A 463 25.30 -10.37 34.45
C TRP A 463 25.68 -11.57 35.31
N THR A 464 25.91 -12.74 34.72
CA THR A 464 26.41 -13.89 35.47
C THR A 464 27.89 -14.05 35.19
N GLU A 465 28.75 -13.71 36.17
CA GLU A 465 30.20 -13.99 36.20
C GLU A 465 30.53 -15.40 35.69
N ARG A 466 29.60 -16.35 35.89
CA ARG A 466 29.66 -17.73 35.41
C ARG A 466 29.94 -17.88 33.91
N PHE A 467 29.44 -17.02 33.01
CA PHE A 467 29.65 -17.17 31.55
C PHE A 467 30.76 -16.30 30.97
N TYR A 468 31.46 -15.55 31.83
CA TYR A 468 32.50 -14.60 31.44
C TYR A 468 33.87 -15.22 31.22
N ASP A 469 34.25 -16.15 32.10
CA ASP A 469 35.51 -16.88 32.05
C ASP A 469 35.30 -18.37 31.72
N ASP A 470 34.06 -18.74 31.34
CA ASP A 470 33.70 -20.11 31.00
C ASP A 470 33.92 -20.36 29.50
N PRO A 471 34.91 -21.20 29.12
CA PRO A 471 35.15 -21.54 27.72
C PRO A 471 33.99 -22.34 27.09
N SER A 472 33.02 -22.83 27.88
CA SER A 472 31.78 -23.44 27.40
C SER A 472 30.66 -22.41 27.12
N SER A 473 30.90 -21.12 27.37
CA SER A 473 29.99 -20.04 26.98
C SER A 473 29.78 -20.08 25.46
N PRO A 474 28.53 -20.15 24.96
CA PRO A 474 28.27 -20.47 23.56
C PRO A 474 29.07 -19.63 22.55
N PRO A 475 29.24 -18.29 22.70
CA PRO A 475 30.06 -17.49 21.79
C PRO A 475 31.53 -17.90 21.72
N GLN A 476 32.13 -18.32 22.84
CA GLN A 476 33.55 -18.72 22.94
C GLN A 476 33.75 -20.23 22.70
N ASP A 477 32.73 -21.05 22.96
CA ASP A 477 32.78 -22.49 22.73
C ASP A 477 32.78 -22.79 21.23
N LEU A 478 33.88 -23.34 20.72
CA LEU A 478 34.01 -23.78 19.34
C LEU A 478 33.19 -25.05 19.04
N GLY A 479 32.76 -25.79 20.06
CA GLY A 479 31.83 -26.92 19.95
C GLY A 479 30.37 -26.47 19.71
N SER A 480 30.08 -25.19 19.92
CA SER A 480 28.77 -24.57 19.71
C SER A 480 28.67 -23.88 18.35
N LEU A 481 27.46 -23.84 17.79
CA LEU A 481 27.12 -23.04 16.60
C LEU A 481 26.61 -21.63 16.95
N TRP A 482 26.41 -21.32 18.24
CA TRP A 482 25.84 -20.06 18.70
C TRP A 482 26.92 -19.01 19.01
N GLY A 483 26.62 -17.74 18.75
CA GLY A 483 27.55 -16.62 18.84
C GLY A 483 28.65 -16.69 17.78
N LYS A 484 28.29 -17.09 16.56
CA LYS A 484 29.21 -17.43 15.46
C LYS A 484 28.84 -16.73 14.15
N VAL A 485 29.84 -16.62 13.29
CA VAL A 485 29.64 -16.61 11.84
C VAL A 485 30.06 -17.98 11.31
N LEU A 486 29.12 -18.69 10.68
CA LEU A 486 29.37 -19.97 10.03
C LEU A 486 29.68 -19.77 8.55
N ARG A 487 30.45 -20.67 7.96
CA ARG A 487 30.71 -20.72 6.50
C ARG A 487 30.44 -22.11 5.96
N LEU A 488 29.53 -22.19 4.99
CA LEU A 488 29.02 -23.44 4.41
C LEU A 488 29.14 -23.40 2.88
N ASN A 489 29.33 -24.56 2.27
CA ASN A 489 29.08 -24.73 0.85
C ASN A 489 27.58 -24.61 0.55
N VAL A 490 27.23 -24.28 -0.70
CA VAL A 490 25.84 -24.19 -1.18
C VAL A 490 25.02 -25.49 -1.07
N ASP A 491 25.69 -26.63 -0.91
CA ASP A 491 25.08 -27.94 -0.72
C ASP A 491 24.93 -28.36 0.77
N GLY A 492 25.38 -27.50 1.69
CA GLY A 492 25.39 -27.72 3.14
C GLY A 492 26.67 -28.36 3.67
N GLY A 493 27.61 -28.74 2.79
CA GLY A 493 28.92 -29.23 3.20
C GLY A 493 29.80 -28.13 3.81
N VAL A 494 30.93 -28.52 4.40
CA VAL A 494 31.90 -27.59 4.97
C VAL A 494 33.04 -27.35 3.97
N PRO A 495 33.41 -26.09 3.67
CA PRO A 495 34.62 -25.80 2.91
C PRO A 495 35.87 -26.34 3.61
N GLY A 496 36.76 -27.01 2.85
CA GLY A 496 37.95 -27.66 3.42
C GLY A 496 38.97 -26.70 4.03
N ASP A 497 38.91 -25.42 3.69
CA ASP A 497 39.74 -24.33 4.19
C ASP A 497 39.13 -23.58 5.38
N ASN A 498 38.00 -24.06 5.94
CA ASN A 498 37.46 -23.49 7.18
C ASN A 498 38.47 -23.65 8.34
N PRO A 499 38.62 -22.63 9.20
CA PRO A 499 39.74 -22.50 10.15
C PRO A 499 39.77 -23.54 11.27
N PHE A 500 38.65 -24.23 11.52
CA PHE A 500 38.54 -25.23 12.59
C PHE A 500 38.27 -26.65 12.07
N VAL A 501 38.40 -26.89 10.76
CA VAL A 501 38.31 -28.24 10.21
C VAL A 501 39.40 -29.13 10.82
N GLY A 502 39.00 -30.30 11.31
CA GLY A 502 39.90 -31.28 11.94
C GLY A 502 40.36 -30.93 13.36
N ARG A 503 39.94 -29.78 13.93
CA ARG A 503 40.26 -29.44 15.32
C ARG A 503 39.33 -30.18 16.27
N ALA A 504 39.91 -30.98 17.17
CA ALA A 504 39.16 -31.71 18.18
C ALA A 504 38.32 -30.76 19.07
N GLY A 505 37.05 -31.10 19.28
CA GLY A 505 36.12 -30.30 20.08
C GLY A 505 35.58 -29.04 19.38
N ALA A 506 35.94 -28.77 18.12
CA ALA A 506 35.42 -27.65 17.35
C ALA A 506 34.45 -28.11 16.26
N ARG A 507 33.47 -27.26 15.96
CA ARG A 507 32.55 -27.41 14.84
C ARG A 507 33.21 -26.94 13.55
N PRO A 508 33.32 -27.78 12.51
CA PRO A 508 34.00 -27.42 11.28
C PRO A 508 33.29 -26.31 10.49
N GLU A 509 32.00 -26.10 10.74
CA GLU A 509 31.20 -25.02 10.15
C GLU A 509 31.59 -23.62 10.65
N VAL A 510 32.24 -23.53 11.82
CA VAL A 510 32.60 -22.25 12.42
C VAL A 510 33.69 -21.57 11.59
N TYR A 511 33.41 -20.34 11.15
CA TYR A 511 34.39 -19.51 10.45
C TYR A 511 34.96 -18.43 11.37
N ALA A 512 34.13 -17.82 12.21
CA ALA A 512 34.53 -16.87 13.24
C ALA A 512 33.59 -16.97 14.45
N TYR A 513 34.06 -16.51 15.62
CA TYR A 513 33.35 -16.71 16.89
C TYR A 513 33.46 -15.51 17.82
N GLY A 514 32.75 -15.53 18.95
CA GLY A 514 32.72 -14.42 19.89
C GLY A 514 31.80 -13.28 19.46
N PHE A 515 30.66 -13.59 18.83
CA PHE A 515 29.62 -12.62 18.47
C PHE A 515 28.43 -12.69 19.41
N ARG A 516 27.67 -11.60 19.51
CA ARG A 516 26.46 -11.53 20.34
C ARG A 516 25.19 -11.82 19.54
N ASN A 517 24.92 -11.02 18.54
CA ASN A 517 23.75 -11.07 17.67
C ASN A 517 24.12 -10.56 16.26
N PRO A 518 24.89 -11.34 15.48
CA PRO A 518 25.27 -11.00 14.09
C PRO A 518 24.02 -11.07 13.20
N PHE A 519 23.29 -9.96 13.16
CA PHE A 519 21.92 -9.85 12.65
C PHE A 519 21.87 -9.66 11.13
N SER A 520 22.87 -8.97 10.58
CA SER A 520 22.94 -8.63 9.17
C SER A 520 24.36 -8.80 8.64
N LEU A 521 24.47 -9.25 7.39
CA LEU A 521 25.74 -9.48 6.70
C LEU A 521 25.73 -8.78 5.35
N THR A 522 26.88 -8.28 4.94
CA THR A 522 27.10 -7.67 3.62
C THR A 522 28.53 -7.90 3.16
N LEU A 523 28.84 -7.53 1.92
CA LEU A 523 30.19 -7.56 1.37
C LEU A 523 30.77 -6.16 1.30
N ARG A 524 32.06 -6.03 1.66
CA ARG A 524 32.88 -4.91 1.21
C ARG A 524 33.13 -5.11 -0.29
N ARG A 525 32.34 -4.40 -1.10
CA ARG A 525 32.40 -4.47 -2.58
C ARG A 525 33.83 -4.27 -3.07
N GLY A 526 34.18 -4.95 -4.16
CA GLY A 526 35.53 -4.94 -4.75
C GLY A 526 36.57 -5.81 -4.03
N ARG A 527 36.34 -6.19 -2.76
CA ARG A 527 37.31 -6.98 -1.97
C ARG A 527 36.78 -8.34 -1.51
N GLY A 528 35.48 -8.58 -1.56
CA GLY A 528 34.86 -9.87 -1.18
C GLY A 528 34.92 -10.17 0.32
N GLU A 529 35.28 -9.19 1.14
CA GLU A 529 35.36 -9.34 2.59
C GLU A 529 33.97 -9.19 3.22
N VAL A 530 33.67 -10.05 4.18
CA VAL A 530 32.36 -10.06 4.87
C VAL A 530 32.36 -9.02 6.00
N LEU A 531 31.34 -8.17 6.00
CA LEU A 531 31.03 -7.25 7.09
C LEU A 531 29.76 -7.72 7.81
N VAL A 532 29.79 -7.71 9.13
CA VAL A 532 28.68 -8.14 10.00
C VAL A 532 28.22 -6.96 10.84
N GLY A 533 26.91 -6.70 10.87
CA GLY A 533 26.29 -5.89 11.92
C GLY A 533 25.97 -6.76 13.13
N ASP A 534 26.73 -6.58 14.20
CA ASP A 534 26.54 -7.27 15.47
C ASP A 534 25.82 -6.34 16.46
N VAL A 535 24.60 -6.71 16.84
CA VAL A 535 23.74 -5.89 17.70
C VAL A 535 24.15 -6.10 19.15
N GLY A 536 24.53 -5.03 19.84
CA GLY A 536 24.93 -5.07 21.26
C GLY A 536 23.81 -5.51 22.21
N TYR A 537 24.12 -5.74 23.49
CA TYR A 537 23.16 -6.32 24.44
C TYR A 537 22.02 -5.35 24.84
N ASP A 538 22.04 -4.74 26.03
CA ASP A 538 20.99 -3.79 26.48
C ASP A 538 21.44 -2.83 27.60
N ARG A 539 22.73 -2.78 27.94
CA ARG A 539 23.25 -1.84 28.94
C ARG A 539 23.65 -0.51 28.31
N PRO A 540 23.53 0.62 29.04
CA PRO A 540 23.87 1.95 28.53
C PRO A 540 25.29 2.13 27.96
N ARG A 541 26.24 1.24 28.30
CA ARG A 541 27.64 1.31 27.85
C ARG A 541 27.94 0.45 26.62
N ASP A 542 27.00 -0.44 26.25
CA ASP A 542 27.18 -1.38 25.15
C ASP A 542 27.26 -0.64 23.81
N ARG A 543 27.88 -1.31 22.86
CA ARG A 543 28.13 -0.78 21.52
C ARG A 543 27.32 -1.52 20.50
N GLU A 544 26.94 -0.77 19.47
CA GLU A 544 26.61 -1.38 18.19
C GLU A 544 27.90 -1.52 17.38
N GLU A 545 28.08 -2.66 16.72
CA GLU A 545 29.32 -3.00 16.05
C GLU A 545 29.13 -3.39 14.59
N VAL A 546 30.07 -2.95 13.78
CA VAL A 546 30.33 -3.52 12.46
C VAL A 546 31.70 -4.20 12.50
N ASN A 547 31.69 -5.50 12.22
CA ASN A 547 32.85 -6.37 12.30
C ASN A 547 33.29 -6.79 10.90
N LEU A 548 34.57 -6.62 10.57
CA LEU A 548 35.19 -7.18 9.36
C LEU A 548 35.62 -8.62 9.66
N VAL A 549 34.90 -9.59 9.11
CA VAL A 549 35.04 -11.01 9.48
C VAL A 549 36.33 -11.60 8.93
N LYS A 550 37.18 -12.15 9.80
CA LYS A 550 38.39 -12.88 9.44
C LYS A 550 38.28 -14.36 9.85
N ALA A 551 38.86 -15.25 9.05
CA ALA A 551 38.90 -16.68 9.35
C ALA A 551 39.57 -16.93 10.70
N GLY A 552 38.88 -17.63 11.59
CA GLY A 552 39.34 -17.98 12.94
C GLY A 552 39.28 -16.83 13.94
N GLY A 553 38.77 -15.66 13.55
CA GLY A 553 38.73 -14.48 14.41
C GLY A 553 37.82 -14.65 15.62
N ASN A 554 38.30 -14.20 16.78
CA ASN A 554 37.53 -14.08 18.02
C ASN A 554 37.09 -12.63 18.20
N TYR A 555 35.80 -12.33 18.25
CA TYR A 555 35.27 -10.97 18.42
C TYR A 555 34.96 -10.63 19.89
N GLY A 556 35.35 -11.51 20.81
CA GLY A 556 35.47 -11.21 22.23
C GLY A 556 34.19 -11.31 23.05
N TRP A 557 33.00 -11.32 22.46
CA TRP A 557 31.74 -11.49 23.21
C TRP A 557 31.71 -12.84 23.97
N PRO A 558 31.19 -12.91 25.21
CA PRO A 558 30.58 -11.82 25.98
C PRO A 558 31.55 -10.97 26.80
N ARG A 559 32.84 -11.26 26.74
CA ARG A 559 33.83 -10.64 27.62
C ARG A 559 34.25 -9.25 27.15
N CYS A 560 34.27 -9.05 25.84
CA CYS A 560 34.70 -7.81 25.22
C CYS A 560 33.64 -7.23 24.30
N ASP A 561 33.54 -5.90 24.31
CA ASP A 561 32.79 -5.10 23.35
C ASP A 561 33.62 -3.88 22.92
N GLY A 562 33.19 -3.23 21.85
CA GLY A 562 33.87 -2.10 21.26
C GLY A 562 35.34 -2.40 20.95
N ARG A 563 36.15 -1.34 20.90
CA ARG A 563 37.59 -1.46 20.65
C ARG A 563 38.31 -1.91 21.92
N GLY A 564 38.16 -3.19 22.26
CA GLY A 564 38.90 -3.86 23.32
C GLY A 564 38.49 -3.42 24.72
N ARG A 565 37.18 -3.33 25.01
CA ARG A 565 36.67 -3.00 26.34
C ARG A 565 36.04 -4.21 27.00
N ASP A 566 36.31 -4.40 28.28
CA ASP A 566 35.64 -5.40 29.10
C ASP A 566 34.19 -4.98 29.40
N THR A 567 33.23 -5.85 29.15
CA THR A 567 31.79 -5.56 29.27
C THR A 567 31.31 -5.40 30.72
N LEU A 568 32.03 -5.92 31.72
CA LEU A 568 31.69 -5.72 33.14
C LEU A 568 32.29 -4.44 33.72
N SER A 569 33.60 -4.30 33.60
CA SER A 569 34.38 -3.24 34.22
C SER A 569 34.44 -1.97 33.36
N GLY A 570 34.26 -2.11 32.04
CA GLY A 570 34.56 -1.06 31.08
C GLY A 570 36.07 -0.79 30.91
N ALA A 571 36.94 -1.60 31.52
CA ALA A 571 38.39 -1.52 31.39
C ALA A 571 38.86 -2.16 30.07
N GLY A 572 40.17 -2.45 29.92
CA GLY A 572 40.70 -3.14 28.74
C GLY A 572 40.20 -4.58 28.62
N CYS A 573 40.04 -5.06 27.39
CA CYS A 573 39.59 -6.41 27.08
C CYS A 573 40.58 -7.46 27.64
N PRO A 574 40.12 -8.41 28.47
CA PRO A 574 40.99 -9.42 29.07
C PRO A 574 41.30 -10.58 28.11
N LEU A 575 40.74 -10.59 26.90
CA LEU A 575 41.06 -11.54 25.84
C LEU A 575 42.10 -10.89 24.89
N PRO A 576 43.39 -11.22 25.01
CA PRO A 576 44.45 -10.53 24.27
C PRO A 576 44.36 -10.74 22.74
N ASP A 577 43.78 -11.85 22.30
CA ASP A 577 43.62 -12.18 20.88
C ASP A 577 42.24 -11.77 20.33
N ALA A 578 41.41 -11.08 21.12
CA ALA A 578 40.12 -10.60 20.64
C ALA A 578 40.29 -9.45 19.64
N MET A 579 39.61 -9.60 18.50
CA MET A 579 39.56 -8.62 17.44
C MET A 579 38.53 -7.55 17.78
N GLY A 580 38.95 -6.29 17.73
CA GLY A 580 38.03 -5.16 17.85
C GLY A 580 37.20 -4.94 16.59
N PRO A 581 36.08 -4.21 16.69
CA PRO A 581 35.23 -3.92 15.58
C PRO A 581 35.87 -2.94 14.61
N TRP A 582 35.58 -3.16 13.33
CA TRP A 582 35.96 -2.26 12.25
C TRP A 582 35.34 -0.87 12.47
N TYR A 583 34.09 -0.84 12.90
CA TYR A 583 33.39 0.36 13.32
C TYR A 583 32.49 0.08 14.53
N SER A 584 32.46 0.98 15.50
CA SER A 584 31.50 0.89 16.60
C SER A 584 31.01 2.27 17.04
N TYR A 585 29.80 2.30 17.57
CA TYR A 585 29.21 3.53 18.10
C TYR A 585 28.38 3.25 19.35
N ALA A 586 28.16 4.30 20.15
CA ALA A 586 27.38 4.18 21.37
C ALA A 586 25.91 3.92 21.01
N ARG A 587 25.28 2.98 21.70
CA ARG A 587 23.86 2.73 21.55
C ARG A 587 23.00 3.85 22.13
N GLU A 588 21.73 3.87 21.71
CA GLU A 588 20.62 4.45 22.47
C GLU A 588 19.74 3.31 23.01
N ARG A 589 18.82 3.57 23.94
CA ARG A 589 17.97 2.51 24.53
C ARG A 589 17.27 1.71 23.42
N GLY A 590 17.50 0.38 23.38
CA GLY A 590 16.87 -0.54 22.44
C GLY A 590 17.42 -0.54 21.01
N ALA A 591 18.64 -0.01 20.77
CA ALA A 591 19.25 0.07 19.42
C ALA A 591 19.69 -1.30 18.84
N GLY A 592 19.85 -1.31 17.51
CA GLY A 592 20.39 -2.43 16.73
C GLY A 592 20.92 -1.97 15.38
N VAL A 593 22.19 -2.27 15.08
CA VAL A 593 22.82 -2.01 13.78
C VAL A 593 22.37 -3.00 12.70
N VAL A 594 22.10 -2.47 11.52
CA VAL A 594 21.82 -3.26 10.31
C VAL A 594 22.78 -2.82 9.22
N VAL A 595 23.64 -3.72 8.73
CA VAL A 595 24.55 -3.40 7.62
C VAL A 595 23.83 -3.52 6.29
N GLY A 596 24.15 -2.61 5.37
CA GLY A 596 23.63 -2.54 4.01
C GLY A 596 24.75 -2.56 2.97
N PRO A 597 24.56 -1.93 1.80
CA PRO A 597 25.58 -1.92 0.76
C PRO A 597 26.81 -1.10 1.15
N TYR A 598 27.97 -1.51 0.66
CA TYR A 598 29.19 -0.72 0.67
C TYR A 598 29.31 0.07 -0.64
N LEU A 599 29.31 1.40 -0.56
CA LEU A 599 29.43 2.32 -1.70
C LEU A 599 30.90 2.65 -1.98
N GLU A 600 31.29 2.64 -3.25
CA GLU A 600 32.65 2.99 -3.70
C GLU A 600 32.73 4.41 -4.29
N GLY A 601 31.72 5.24 -4.03
CA GLY A 601 31.54 6.58 -4.61
C GLY A 601 30.59 6.60 -5.82
N GLU A 602 30.08 5.44 -6.25
CA GLU A 602 29.00 5.25 -7.24
C GLU A 602 28.97 6.25 -8.42
N PRO A 603 30.06 6.40 -9.19
CA PRO A 603 30.11 7.34 -10.31
C PRO A 603 29.01 7.03 -11.34
N GLY A 604 28.35 8.08 -11.84
CA GLY A 604 27.29 7.95 -12.86
C GLY A 604 25.92 7.49 -12.35
N THR A 605 25.78 7.15 -11.06
CA THR A 605 24.48 6.78 -10.47
C THR A 605 23.64 7.99 -10.04
N GLY A 606 24.29 9.15 -9.89
CA GLY A 606 23.71 10.41 -9.41
C GLY A 606 23.85 10.62 -7.90
N TRP A 607 24.49 9.68 -7.18
CA TRP A 607 24.81 9.87 -5.77
C TRP A 607 25.72 11.10 -5.57
N PRO A 608 25.50 11.92 -4.54
CA PRO A 608 26.35 13.08 -4.27
C PRO A 608 27.80 12.67 -4.00
N ASP A 609 28.73 13.17 -4.82
CA ASP A 609 30.17 12.85 -4.74
C ASP A 609 30.76 13.14 -3.36
N GLU A 610 30.25 14.18 -2.67
CA GLU A 610 30.68 14.59 -1.33
C GLU A 610 30.40 13.55 -0.23
N LEU A 611 29.48 12.60 -0.46
CA LEU A 611 29.24 11.50 0.46
C LEU A 611 30.42 10.51 0.45
N GLY A 612 31.10 10.38 -0.69
CA GLY A 612 32.27 9.53 -0.87
C GLY A 612 31.96 8.03 -0.74
N ARG A 613 32.94 7.29 -0.23
CA ARG A 613 32.92 5.82 -0.12
C ARG A 613 32.59 5.41 1.31
N GLY A 614 31.93 4.28 1.50
CA GLY A 614 31.69 3.77 2.85
C GLY A 614 30.59 2.73 2.95
N LEU A 615 30.38 2.23 4.17
CA LEU A 615 29.30 1.29 4.47
C LEU A 615 28.01 2.04 4.79
N VAL A 616 26.94 1.74 4.06
CA VAL A 616 25.59 2.16 4.45
C VAL A 616 25.08 1.24 5.55
N TYR A 617 24.56 1.82 6.62
CA TYR A 617 23.99 1.06 7.74
C TYR A 617 22.74 1.76 8.28
N GLY A 618 21.81 0.95 8.78
CA GLY A 618 20.62 1.38 9.50
C GLY A 618 20.85 1.29 11.00
N ASP A 619 20.19 2.18 11.74
CA ASP A 619 20.04 2.06 13.19
C ASP A 619 18.56 1.96 13.52
N PHE A 620 18.17 0.79 14.04
CA PHE A 620 16.79 0.44 14.32
C PHE A 620 16.11 1.41 15.29
N ALA A 621 16.71 1.67 16.47
CA ALA A 621 16.08 2.52 17.48
C ALA A 621 16.09 3.99 17.10
N ARG A 622 17.18 4.45 16.47
CA ARG A 622 17.29 5.85 16.03
C ARG A 622 16.44 6.15 14.80
N ARG A 623 15.98 5.13 14.07
CA ARG A 623 15.15 5.28 12.86
C ARG A 623 15.86 6.14 11.81
N VAL A 624 17.12 5.78 11.55
CA VAL A 624 17.99 6.47 10.59
C VAL A 624 18.74 5.47 9.70
N VAL A 625 19.08 5.91 8.49
CA VAL A 625 20.12 5.29 7.66
C VAL A 625 21.30 6.25 7.56
N ARG A 626 22.51 5.73 7.65
CA ARG A 626 23.76 6.47 7.70
C ARG A 626 24.81 5.83 6.79
N LEU A 627 25.82 6.61 6.43
CA LEU A 627 27.02 6.15 5.72
C LEU A 627 28.22 6.29 6.66
N ALA A 628 28.85 5.18 7.01
CA ALA A 628 30.15 5.14 7.67
C ALA A 628 31.24 5.32 6.61
N ARG A 629 31.77 6.54 6.49
CA ARG A 629 32.70 6.95 5.44
C ARG A 629 34.08 6.35 5.66
N THR A 630 34.72 5.93 4.58
CA THR A 630 36.04 5.26 4.63
C THR A 630 37.08 5.97 3.76
N GLY A 631 38.33 5.96 4.22
CA GLY A 631 39.50 6.42 3.45
C GLY A 631 39.90 5.46 2.31
N ALA A 632 40.80 5.92 1.42
CA ALA A 632 41.19 5.19 0.21
C ALA A 632 42.21 4.06 0.45
N GLU A 633 43.09 4.18 1.45
CA GLU A 633 44.24 3.26 1.62
C GLU A 633 43.90 2.04 2.50
N ASP A 634 43.31 2.25 3.69
CA ASP A 634 43.14 1.15 4.67
C ASP A 634 41.67 0.74 4.87
N GLY A 635 40.75 1.56 4.36
CA GLY A 635 39.32 1.41 4.57
C GLY A 635 38.88 1.60 6.03
N GLU A 636 39.65 2.31 6.86
CA GLU A 636 39.20 2.73 8.18
C GLU A 636 38.04 3.73 8.09
N VAL A 637 37.14 3.68 9.07
CA VAL A 637 36.01 4.61 9.16
C VAL A 637 36.47 5.96 9.73
N SER A 638 36.35 7.01 8.93
CA SER A 638 36.71 8.39 9.30
C SER A 638 35.57 9.17 9.98
N GLY A 639 34.34 8.63 9.93
CA GLY A 639 33.16 9.20 10.57
C GLY A 639 31.88 8.68 9.93
N SER A 640 30.72 9.17 10.38
CA SER A 640 29.44 8.83 9.74
C SER A 640 28.57 10.05 9.46
N VAL A 641 27.83 9.98 8.35
CA VAL A 641 26.87 11.01 7.92
C VAL A 641 25.48 10.38 7.80
N ALA A 642 24.42 11.13 8.10
CA ALA A 642 23.06 10.66 7.92
C ALA A 642 22.66 10.73 6.43
N LEU A 643 22.07 9.65 5.91
CA LEU A 643 21.49 9.60 4.57
C LEU A 643 19.98 9.87 4.61
N VAL A 644 19.30 9.37 5.64
CA VAL A 644 17.91 9.72 5.96
C VAL A 644 17.66 9.62 7.46
N THR A 645 16.89 10.56 7.98
CA THR A 645 16.45 10.57 9.39
C THR A 645 14.93 10.67 9.49
N GLY A 646 14.37 10.34 10.67
CA GLY A 646 12.93 10.45 10.90
C GLY A 646 12.11 9.36 10.21
N LEU A 647 12.70 8.16 10.03
CA LEU A 647 11.98 7.01 9.50
C LEU A 647 10.77 6.67 10.40
N ALA A 648 9.73 6.08 9.80
CA ALA A 648 8.52 5.75 10.55
C ALA A 648 8.77 4.56 11.47
N GLY A 649 9.44 3.53 10.97
CA GLY A 649 9.90 2.37 11.72
C GLY A 649 11.43 2.31 11.84
N GLY A 650 11.92 1.34 12.60
CA GLY A 650 13.34 1.02 12.64
C GLY A 650 13.74 0.21 11.40
N PRO A 651 14.81 0.58 10.66
CA PRO A 651 15.25 -0.22 9.52
C PRO A 651 15.75 -1.60 9.97
N THR A 652 15.31 -2.66 9.29
CA THR A 652 15.68 -4.05 9.60
C THR A 652 16.54 -4.70 8.50
N ALA A 653 16.50 -4.18 7.27
CA ALA A 653 17.40 -4.60 6.19
C ALA A 653 17.55 -3.49 5.13
N LEU A 654 18.66 -3.57 4.40
CA LEU A 654 19.06 -2.63 3.35
C LEU A 654 19.59 -3.42 2.15
N ALA A 655 19.14 -3.07 0.94
CA ALA A 655 19.60 -3.72 -0.29
C ALA A 655 19.85 -2.70 -1.40
N TRP A 656 20.90 -2.90 -2.19
CA TRP A 656 21.22 -2.09 -3.36
C TRP A 656 20.73 -2.77 -4.63
N ASP A 657 20.21 -1.99 -5.57
CA ASP A 657 19.75 -2.51 -6.87
C ASP A 657 20.83 -2.57 -7.95
N GLY A 658 22.01 -2.01 -7.71
CA GLY A 658 23.06 -1.90 -8.73
C GLY A 658 23.01 -0.61 -9.56
N GLU A 659 21.91 0.14 -9.51
CA GLU A 659 21.62 1.26 -10.42
C GLU A 659 21.46 2.61 -9.72
N GLY A 660 21.58 2.66 -8.39
CA GLY A 660 21.49 3.90 -7.62
C GLY A 660 20.49 3.85 -6.46
N GLY A 661 19.66 2.82 -6.35
CA GLY A 661 18.63 2.73 -5.31
C GLY A 661 19.03 1.85 -4.13
N ILE A 662 18.86 2.38 -2.92
CA ILE A 662 18.89 1.60 -1.69
C ILE A 662 17.47 1.34 -1.23
N TYR A 663 17.04 0.09 -1.30
CA TYR A 663 15.81 -0.40 -0.72
C TYR A 663 16.00 -0.69 0.76
N LEU A 664 14.98 -0.39 1.56
CA LEU A 664 14.97 -0.66 2.98
C LEU A 664 13.58 -1.11 3.43
N VAL A 665 13.56 -2.00 4.41
CA VAL A 665 12.35 -2.32 5.16
C VAL A 665 12.40 -1.70 6.54
N GLU A 666 11.29 -1.11 6.95
CA GLU A 666 11.11 -0.47 8.25
C GLU A 666 10.09 -1.25 9.08
N TYR A 667 10.46 -1.60 10.32
CA TYR A 667 9.56 -2.26 11.25
C TYR A 667 9.01 -1.26 12.27
N GLY A 668 7.69 -1.09 12.28
CA GLY A 668 6.94 -0.07 13.02
C GLY A 668 6.76 -0.32 14.52
N GLY A 669 6.95 -1.55 15.00
CA GLY A 669 6.81 -1.91 16.41
C GLY A 669 6.54 -3.40 16.63
N TRP A 670 6.89 -3.90 17.82
CA TRP A 670 6.75 -5.32 18.15
C TRP A 670 5.27 -5.78 18.18
N LEU A 671 4.97 -6.83 17.41
CA LEU A 671 3.71 -7.62 17.35
C LEU A 671 2.55 -7.05 16.49
N ALA A 672 2.19 -7.83 15.45
CA ALA A 672 1.14 -7.64 14.45
C ALA A 672 1.41 -6.44 13.50
N GLY A 673 0.93 -6.55 12.26
CA GLY A 673 1.18 -5.54 11.23
C GLY A 673 0.91 -4.12 11.72
N HIS A 674 1.90 -3.25 11.58
CA HIS A 674 1.83 -1.89 12.09
C HIS A 674 1.65 -0.90 10.93
N PRO A 675 0.88 0.20 11.08
CA PRO A 675 0.77 1.25 10.05
C PRO A 675 2.09 1.95 9.66
N ARG A 676 3.17 1.63 10.37
CA ARG A 676 4.53 2.14 10.14
C ARG A 676 5.44 1.09 9.48
N ASP A 677 4.96 -0.13 9.27
CA ASP A 677 5.66 -1.16 8.51
C ASP A 677 5.73 -0.72 7.05
N ARG A 678 6.93 -0.69 6.47
CA ARG A 678 7.14 -0.12 5.14
C ARG A 678 8.23 -0.84 4.36
N LEU A 679 8.03 -0.90 3.05
CA LEU A 679 9.10 -1.03 2.06
C LEU A 679 9.30 0.35 1.47
N SER A 680 10.53 0.84 1.52
CA SER A 680 10.90 2.17 1.10
C SER A 680 12.14 2.12 0.22
N ARG A 681 12.44 3.21 -0.48
CA ARG A 681 13.62 3.37 -1.32
C ARG A 681 14.25 4.73 -1.12
N LEU A 682 15.57 4.76 -1.06
CA LEU A 682 16.39 5.96 -1.07
C LEU A 682 17.13 6.03 -2.41
N VAL A 683 16.97 7.12 -3.13
CA VAL A 683 17.54 7.32 -4.46
C VAL A 683 18.19 8.70 -4.60
N PRO A 684 19.18 8.88 -5.48
CA PRO A 684 19.69 10.20 -5.80
C PRO A 684 18.69 11.06 -6.56
N VAL A 685 18.74 12.37 -6.33
CA VAL A 685 18.02 13.37 -7.13
C VAL A 685 18.87 13.67 -8.36
N ARG A 686 18.47 13.16 -9.53
CA ARG A 686 19.15 13.46 -10.78
C ARG A 686 18.87 14.91 -11.18
N SER A 687 19.91 15.73 -11.26
CA SER A 687 19.84 17.09 -11.80
C SER A 687 19.53 17.03 -13.30
N GLY A 688 18.25 17.19 -13.70
CA GLY A 688 17.91 17.40 -15.11
C GLY A 688 16.62 16.80 -15.68
N ALA A 689 15.58 16.50 -14.89
CA ALA A 689 14.28 16.08 -15.46
C ALA A 689 13.03 16.76 -14.88
N ASP A 690 13.08 17.39 -13.70
CA ASP A 690 11.96 18.18 -13.16
C ASP A 690 12.13 19.67 -13.45
N GLY A 691 12.35 19.97 -14.74
CA GLY A 691 12.11 21.29 -15.31
C GLY A 691 10.65 21.41 -15.72
N GLY A 692 9.74 21.49 -14.74
CA GLY A 692 8.37 21.96 -14.96
C GLY A 692 7.27 20.95 -14.66
N ARG A 693 6.60 21.13 -13.52
CA ARG A 693 5.30 21.81 -13.47
C ARG A 693 4.99 22.25 -12.02
N PRO A 694 4.40 23.44 -11.83
CA PRO A 694 4.11 24.01 -10.53
C PRO A 694 3.05 23.23 -9.74
#